data_AF-A0A819QUS4-F1
#
_entry.id   AF-A0A819QUS4-F1
#
_cell.length_a   1.000
_cell.length_b   1.000
_cell.length_c   1.000
_cell.angle_alpha   90.00
_cell.angle_beta   90.00
_cell.angle_gamma   90.00
#
_symmetry.space_group_name_H-M   'P 1'
#
loop_
_entity.id
_entity.type
_entity.pdbx_description
1 polymer ?
#
loop_
_entity_poly.entity_id
_entity_poly.type
_entity_poly.pdbx_seq_one_letter_code
_entity_poly.pdbx_strand_id
1 'polypeptide(L)'
;DGDDDDGIDNIVTSVKEKISVAIADIGNGISLKIGGQNLRSFYFNEITEIFVYYLALSYNRPKFCNNASWNLNATTVASSSTVGMKPYDIFINTNNTVYVPNRDNGHIIIWFEGSIIPTKNISSNLSNPWSLFVTITDDIYVDSDNSTGRVDKWTLNSTTGIPTMYTCQKCADLFVDIDNNLYCSMYNLHQIMKKSLNTVSNALSIVAGTGSVGSTSNMLNYPWGIYVDINFDLYVADYNNNRIQLFRLGELNGITVAGNLSLNVTITLNRPTGVVLDADSYLFIVDSFNHRIVGEGPNGFRCLVACSTSAGSASSKLDYPYTLNFDSHGNMFVTDTYNNRIQKFVLFTNSCDEISTSTINPVNISSLLTTQSNNVTISSLNRVVSYNQPKFNACVSWTVNASTFANGIAGGAYPAGIYVNTNNTIFVADYQNNRIQIWFNNSINPTRTISGNLTRPFSVFVSSDGGIYIDNGYSNGRIDKWTLNANFSIPAMYVTAPCYGLFVDISNTLYCSMSSRHQVVTKSLDNNSNTTTIIAGTGCSGSTSNMLDYPYGIYVDINFDLYVADYNNNRIQLFRLGQLSGKTVAGNLSLNATITLNRPTGVVLDADSYLFIVDSLNNRIVGEAPNGFRCLVGCSGSSGSTSNQLNDPSALSFDSYGNMFVADTLNNRIQKFVLFTNSCEQSTTSQQVPITTLVNTIENSTDVLSTFVTTINVFTTSLGKVQQSVSIFIAVQCNDTAYIGSNCNVSNNICDIANPCQNNGTCINNTFDSYICLCPSGFNGTYCELDQRPCILHTCLYDGQCNETSNNTFKCTCADGWDGMNCESMVNLCDSSPCMNNGVCQPTVLNYTCKCLGDNFYSGRHCEIQSKKIIIYGTISKSSSYIAILAMTIIIISVVTMDILKYCFDIDPVHKERERIRRAKRIKNRKRRVIQRCVYVNVSTTTIEQTIN
;
A
#
# COMPACT_ATOMS: atom_id res chain seq x y z
N ASP A 1 67.80 -9.49 -14.03
CA ASP A 1 68.36 -10.04 -12.77
C ASP A 1 67.56 -9.41 -11.65
N GLY A 2 66.57 -10.01 -11.00
CA GLY A 2 66.29 -11.40 -10.69
C GLY A 2 65.77 -11.38 -9.23
N ASP A 3 64.58 -11.91 -9.03
CA ASP A 3 63.98 -12.38 -7.78
C ASP A 3 63.42 -11.42 -6.69
N ASP A 4 62.15 -11.73 -6.39
CA ASP A 4 61.42 -11.73 -5.10
C ASP A 4 60.86 -10.43 -4.49
N ASP A 5 59.58 -10.17 -4.79
CA ASP A 5 58.50 -10.02 -3.77
C ASP A 5 57.11 -10.05 -4.44
N ASP A 6 56.70 -11.24 -4.91
CA ASP A 6 55.32 -11.55 -5.31
C ASP A 6 54.63 -12.31 -4.17
N GLY A 7 53.71 -11.65 -3.46
CA GLY A 7 52.78 -12.36 -2.57
C GLY A 7 52.26 -11.53 -1.42
N ILE A 8 51.16 -10.78 -1.64
CA ILE A 8 50.13 -10.51 -0.60
C ILE A 8 48.78 -10.04 -1.22
N ASP A 9 48.71 -9.57 -2.47
CA ASP A 9 47.44 -9.05 -3.03
C ASP A 9 46.58 -10.06 -3.82
N ASN A 10 47.08 -11.25 -4.13
CA ASN A 10 46.29 -12.27 -4.87
C ASN A 10 45.51 -13.26 -3.96
N ILE A 11 45.57 -13.11 -2.64
CA ILE A 11 44.80 -13.96 -1.70
C ILE A 11 43.45 -13.33 -1.35
N VAL A 12 43.31 -11.99 -1.42
CA VAL A 12 42.06 -11.31 -1.02
C VAL A 12 40.98 -11.40 -2.12
N THR A 13 41.38 -11.53 -3.38
CA THR A 13 40.44 -11.53 -4.51
C THR A 13 39.93 -12.94 -4.85
N SER A 14 40.75 -13.99 -4.68
CA SER A 14 40.32 -15.38 -4.88
C SER A 14 39.41 -15.89 -3.74
N VAL A 15 39.39 -15.25 -2.57
CA VAL A 15 38.51 -15.62 -1.44
C VAL A 15 37.14 -14.96 -1.56
N LYS A 16 37.02 -13.78 -2.19
CA LYS A 16 35.72 -13.14 -2.43
C LYS A 16 34.88 -13.83 -3.51
N GLU A 17 35.49 -14.32 -4.60
CA GLU A 17 34.74 -14.99 -5.67
C GLU A 17 34.37 -16.45 -5.39
N LYS A 18 35.07 -17.13 -4.46
CA LYS A 18 34.67 -18.49 -4.02
C LYS A 18 33.60 -18.50 -2.93
N ILE A 19 33.33 -17.37 -2.27
CA ILE A 19 32.29 -17.27 -1.23
C ILE A 19 30.91 -16.91 -1.84
N SER A 20 30.86 -16.25 -2.99
CA SER A 20 29.60 -15.95 -3.68
C SER A 20 29.01 -17.09 -4.51
N VAL A 21 29.75 -18.20 -4.69
CA VAL A 21 29.26 -19.42 -5.39
C VAL A 21 28.99 -20.58 -4.40
N ALA A 22 29.13 -20.36 -3.10
CA ALA A 22 28.90 -21.37 -2.06
C ALA A 22 27.73 -21.04 -1.09
N ILE A 23 26.76 -20.21 -1.52
CA ILE A 23 25.48 -19.98 -0.81
C ILE A 23 24.30 -20.35 -1.73
N ALA A 24 24.47 -21.46 -2.46
CA ALA A 24 23.41 -22.13 -3.20
C ALA A 24 23.70 -23.64 -3.26
N ASP A 25 24.07 -24.25 -2.12
CA ASP A 25 23.91 -25.68 -1.84
C ASP A 25 24.47 -26.00 -0.44
N ILE A 26 23.65 -25.87 0.60
CA ILE A 26 23.92 -26.50 1.91
C ILE A 26 22.75 -27.43 2.20
N GLY A 27 22.78 -28.54 1.48
CA GLY A 27 21.85 -29.65 1.63
C GLY A 27 22.49 -30.96 1.19
N ASN A 28 23.80 -31.16 1.43
CA ASN A 28 24.45 -32.47 1.54
C ASN A 28 25.94 -32.28 1.89
N GLY A 29 26.42 -32.95 2.94
CA GLY A 29 27.77 -32.80 3.48
C GLY A 29 28.88 -33.19 2.50
N ILE A 30 29.97 -32.42 2.48
CA ILE A 30 31.17 -32.69 1.69
C ILE A 30 32.28 -33.23 2.61
N SER A 31 32.84 -34.39 2.24
CA SER A 31 34.03 -34.99 2.86
C SER A 31 35.26 -34.64 2.03
N LEU A 32 36.30 -34.05 2.65
CA LEU A 32 37.59 -33.75 2.01
C LEU A 32 38.68 -34.66 2.57
N LYS A 33 39.48 -35.25 1.68
CA LYS A 33 40.54 -36.23 1.97
C LYS A 33 41.89 -35.63 1.56
N ILE A 34 42.84 -35.52 2.49
CA ILE A 34 44.25 -35.22 2.19
C ILE A 34 45.14 -36.11 3.08
N GLY A 35 46.10 -36.83 2.48
CA GLY A 35 47.19 -37.47 3.21
C GLY A 35 46.96 -38.88 3.78
N GLY A 36 46.06 -39.69 3.21
CA GLY A 36 46.05 -41.14 3.47
C GLY A 36 45.56 -41.59 4.86
N GLN A 37 45.01 -40.73 5.71
CA GLN A 37 44.31 -41.15 6.94
C GLN A 37 42.94 -40.47 7.10
N ASN A 38 41.93 -41.27 7.47
CA ASN A 38 40.59 -40.79 7.81
C ASN A 38 40.61 -40.16 9.22
N LEU A 39 40.41 -38.85 9.32
CA LEU A 39 40.13 -38.18 10.59
C LEU A 39 38.60 -38.11 10.81
N ARG A 40 38.18 -38.43 12.03
CA ARG A 40 36.78 -38.40 12.49
C ARG A 40 36.17 -37.01 12.28
N SER A 41 34.89 -37.00 11.91
CA SER A 41 34.03 -35.82 11.83
C SER A 41 34.04 -35.03 13.15
N PHE A 42 34.48 -33.77 13.10
CA PHE A 42 34.24 -32.80 14.15
C PHE A 42 33.07 -31.90 13.72
N TYR A 43 32.00 -31.89 14.51
CA TYR A 43 30.93 -30.91 14.40
C TYR A 43 31.47 -29.57 14.88
N PHE A 44 31.55 -28.56 14.01
CA PHE A 44 31.74 -27.17 14.41
C PHE A 44 30.39 -26.58 14.80
N ASN A 45 30.03 -26.68 16.07
CA ASN A 45 29.26 -25.64 16.75
C ASN A 45 30.29 -24.78 17.48
N GLU A 46 30.08 -23.46 17.49
CA GLU A 46 31.02 -22.40 17.95
C GLU A 46 31.94 -21.87 16.84
N ILE A 47 31.40 -20.96 16.02
CA ILE A 47 31.93 -19.63 15.62
C ILE A 47 30.92 -19.07 14.59
N THR A 48 29.83 -18.48 15.09
CA THR A 48 28.93 -17.60 14.33
C THR A 48 28.54 -16.43 15.23
N GLU A 49 29.50 -15.53 15.40
CA GLU A 49 29.41 -14.17 15.91
C GLU A 49 30.58 -13.47 15.16
N ILE A 50 30.48 -12.42 14.35
CA ILE A 50 29.65 -11.23 14.31
C ILE A 50 29.74 -10.65 12.88
N PHE A 51 28.63 -10.59 12.15
CA PHE A 51 28.35 -9.52 11.18
C PHE A 51 26.98 -8.99 11.56
N VAL A 52 26.94 -8.23 12.67
CA VAL A 52 25.76 -7.49 13.08
C VAL A 52 25.62 -6.35 12.07
N TYR A 53 24.60 -6.43 11.20
CA TYR A 53 24.08 -5.24 10.54
C TYR A 53 23.64 -4.28 11.66
N TYR A 54 24.37 -3.19 11.88
CA TYR A 54 23.86 -2.11 12.70
C TYR A 54 22.67 -1.50 11.95
N LEU A 55 21.46 -1.72 12.45
CA LEU A 55 20.27 -0.96 12.04
C LEU A 55 20.51 0.50 12.46
N ALA A 56 20.83 1.36 11.50
CA ALA A 56 21.06 2.77 11.76
C ALA A 56 19.71 3.47 12.05
N LEU A 57 19.64 4.21 13.15
CA LEU A 57 18.48 5.05 13.51
C LEU A 57 18.62 6.45 12.91
N SER A 58 17.50 7.12 12.61
CA SER A 58 17.51 8.50 12.09
C SER A 58 17.56 9.56 13.17
N TYR A 59 17.34 9.18 14.44
CA TYR A 59 17.23 10.07 15.59
C TYR A 59 18.19 9.66 16.71
N ASN A 60 18.48 10.59 17.62
CA ASN A 60 19.35 10.32 18.76
C ASN A 60 18.61 9.55 19.85
N ARG A 61 19.24 8.48 20.35
CA ARG A 61 18.77 7.72 21.50
C ARG A 61 19.88 7.62 22.56
N PRO A 62 20.26 8.75 23.20
CA PRO A 62 21.32 8.75 24.21
C PRO A 62 20.97 7.81 25.36
N LYS A 63 21.99 7.25 26.02
CA LYS A 63 21.82 6.41 27.21
C LYS A 63 21.88 7.27 28.46
N PHE A 64 20.86 7.23 29.30
CA PHE A 64 20.82 7.99 30.54
C PHE A 64 20.94 7.08 31.76
N CYS A 65 21.84 7.43 32.67
CA CYS A 65 21.94 6.81 33.98
C CYS A 65 20.74 7.21 34.85
N ASN A 66 20.40 6.39 35.84
CA ASN A 66 19.28 6.62 36.76
C ASN A 66 19.28 7.99 37.46
N ASN A 67 20.44 8.62 37.65
CA ASN A 67 20.60 9.94 38.27
C ASN A 67 20.77 11.09 37.25
N ALA A 68 20.48 10.84 35.96
CA ALA A 68 20.64 11.86 34.93
C ALA A 68 19.81 13.11 35.26
N SER A 69 20.44 14.27 35.12
CA SER A 69 19.82 15.56 35.42
C SER A 69 20.21 16.62 34.39
N TRP A 70 19.34 17.60 34.20
CA TRP A 70 19.53 18.73 33.30
C TRP A 70 19.54 20.02 34.08
N ASN A 71 20.17 21.06 33.52
CA ASN A 71 20.14 22.39 34.10
C ASN A 71 18.68 22.87 34.30
N LEU A 72 18.40 23.53 35.42
CA LEU A 72 17.05 24.03 35.71
C LEU A 72 16.65 25.23 34.83
N ASN A 73 17.62 25.99 34.34
CA ASN A 73 17.38 27.14 33.45
C ASN A 73 17.73 26.76 32.02
N ALA A 74 16.74 26.82 31.13
CA ALA A 74 16.94 26.61 29.70
C ALA A 74 17.57 27.82 29.00
N THR A 75 18.23 27.55 27.88
CA THR A 75 18.60 28.56 26.87
C THR A 75 17.57 28.54 25.75
N THR A 76 17.04 29.70 25.38
CA THR A 76 16.13 29.81 24.23
C THR A 76 16.93 29.77 22.94
N VAL A 77 16.73 28.72 22.14
CA VAL A 77 17.48 28.49 20.88
C VAL A 77 16.74 29.03 19.65
N ALA A 78 15.42 29.17 19.74
CA ALA A 78 14.61 29.80 18.69
C ALA A 78 13.40 30.49 19.32
N SER A 79 13.06 31.68 18.82
CA SER A 79 11.89 32.46 19.23
C SER A 79 10.85 32.54 18.12
N SER A 80 9.72 33.20 18.38
CA SER A 80 8.61 33.34 17.43
C SER A 80 9.01 33.98 16.10
N SER A 81 10.04 34.85 16.07
CA SER A 81 10.56 35.42 14.82
C SER A 81 11.22 34.39 13.92
N THR A 82 11.62 33.26 14.49
CA THR A 82 12.30 32.18 13.77
C THR A 82 11.33 31.05 13.48
N VAL A 83 10.70 30.48 14.51
CA VAL A 83 9.84 29.27 14.39
C VAL A 83 8.36 29.56 14.21
N GLY A 84 7.96 30.83 14.22
CA GLY A 84 6.54 31.22 14.20
C GLY A 84 5.87 31.05 15.57
N MET A 85 4.55 31.23 15.58
CA MET A 85 3.71 31.08 16.75
C MET A 85 3.36 29.60 16.99
N LYS A 86 3.40 29.20 18.27
CA LYS A 86 3.02 27.88 18.75
C LYS A 86 3.75 26.75 17.97
N PRO A 87 5.08 26.61 18.12
CA PRO A 87 5.81 25.49 17.55
C PRO A 87 5.30 24.19 18.19
N TYR A 88 4.75 23.28 17.39
CA TYR A 88 4.17 22.02 17.89
C TYR A 88 5.19 20.89 17.89
N ASP A 89 6.14 20.89 16.95
CA ASP A 89 7.08 19.78 16.81
C ASP A 89 8.54 20.21 16.58
N ILE A 90 9.47 19.30 16.91
CA ILE A 90 10.91 19.40 16.67
C ILE A 90 11.50 18.00 16.49
N PHE A 91 12.22 17.81 15.39
CA PHE A 91 13.00 16.60 15.16
C PHE A 91 14.49 16.92 15.14
N ILE A 92 15.29 16.05 15.75
CA ILE A 92 16.76 16.15 15.75
C ILE A 92 17.33 14.84 15.25
N ASN A 93 18.04 14.89 14.12
CA ASN A 93 18.66 13.69 13.55
C ASN A 93 19.96 13.31 14.25
N THR A 94 20.53 12.16 13.89
CA THR A 94 21.81 11.66 14.45
C THR A 94 23.02 12.57 14.19
N ASN A 95 22.92 13.49 13.23
CA ASN A 95 23.92 14.52 12.93
C ASN A 95 23.60 15.86 13.62
N ASN A 96 22.75 15.87 14.64
CA ASN A 96 22.31 17.08 15.38
C ASN A 96 21.71 18.18 14.51
N THR A 97 21.19 17.84 13.34
CA THR A 97 20.42 18.75 12.49
C THR A 97 19.01 18.85 13.04
N VAL A 98 18.55 20.08 13.26
CA VAL A 98 17.25 20.38 13.85
C VAL A 98 16.26 20.75 12.75
N TYR A 99 15.06 20.17 12.81
CA TYR A 99 13.96 20.41 11.88
C TYR A 99 12.73 20.84 12.66
N VAL A 100 12.08 21.93 12.23
CA VAL A 100 10.88 22.46 12.87
C VAL A 100 9.85 22.87 11.80
N PRO A 101 8.60 22.40 11.88
CA PRO A 101 7.54 22.88 11.01
C PRO A 101 7.04 24.26 11.49
N ASN A 102 6.97 25.22 10.57
CA ASN A 102 6.43 26.55 10.87
C ASN A 102 4.95 26.61 10.45
N ARG A 103 4.09 26.78 11.45
CA ARG A 103 2.63 26.78 11.29
C ARG A 103 2.07 28.04 10.63
N ASP A 104 2.77 29.16 10.71
CA ASP A 104 2.28 30.45 10.25
C ASP A 104 2.52 30.64 8.75
N ASN A 105 3.65 30.17 8.24
CA ASN A 105 4.03 30.32 6.82
C ASN A 105 4.10 29.00 6.05
N GLY A 106 3.93 27.85 6.71
CA GLY A 106 3.91 26.56 6.03
C GLY A 106 5.26 26.06 5.55
N HIS A 107 6.36 26.60 6.09
CA HIS A 107 7.71 26.19 5.73
C HIS A 107 8.31 25.18 6.73
N ILE A 108 9.33 24.46 6.31
CA ILE A 108 10.15 23.60 7.17
C ILE A 108 11.49 24.30 7.42
N ILE A 109 11.77 24.62 8.67
CA ILE A 109 12.97 25.36 9.08
C ILE A 109 14.03 24.37 9.55
N ILE A 110 15.26 24.54 9.06
CA ILE A 110 16.36 23.58 9.30
C ILE A 110 17.61 24.31 9.80
N TRP A 111 18.19 23.80 10.89
CA TRP A 111 19.49 24.23 11.43
C TRP A 111 20.48 23.06 11.41
N PHE A 112 21.59 23.24 10.69
CA PHE A 112 22.72 22.33 10.78
C PHE A 112 23.51 22.54 12.08
N GLU A 113 24.20 21.49 12.52
CA GLU A 113 24.98 21.48 13.76
C GLU A 113 25.91 22.70 13.87
N GLY A 114 25.91 23.35 15.04
CA GLY A 114 26.73 24.54 15.31
C GLY A 114 26.16 25.87 14.81
N SER A 115 25.04 25.87 14.08
CA SER A 115 24.38 27.11 13.65
C SER A 115 23.39 27.63 14.69
N ILE A 116 23.39 28.95 14.89
CA ILE A 116 22.42 29.68 15.72
C ILE A 116 21.32 30.38 14.90
N ILE A 117 21.42 30.34 13.56
CA ILE A 117 20.46 30.94 12.62
C ILE A 117 19.97 29.82 11.69
N PRO A 118 18.69 29.82 11.27
CA PRO A 118 18.22 28.86 10.27
C PRO A 118 19.13 28.82 9.05
N THR A 119 19.64 27.64 8.74
CA THR A 119 20.55 27.43 7.62
C THR A 119 19.82 27.18 6.31
N LYS A 120 18.59 26.66 6.39
CA LYS A 120 17.76 26.38 5.21
C LYS A 120 16.28 26.50 5.56
N ASN A 121 15.50 26.88 4.57
CA ASN A 121 14.05 26.93 4.65
C ASN A 121 13.45 26.24 3.42
N ILE A 122 12.63 25.22 3.63
CA ILE A 122 11.89 24.57 2.52
C ILE A 122 10.58 25.32 2.38
N SER A 123 10.43 26.08 1.30
CA SER A 123 9.18 26.75 0.94
C SER A 123 8.19 25.73 0.41
N SER A 124 7.46 25.10 1.33
CA SER A 124 6.63 23.93 1.06
C SER A 124 5.14 24.23 0.85
N ASN A 125 4.71 25.50 0.96
CA ASN A 125 3.29 25.91 0.90
C ASN A 125 2.37 25.01 1.76
N LEU A 126 2.89 24.47 2.87
CA LEU A 126 2.12 23.59 3.75
C LEU A 126 1.07 24.43 4.46
N SER A 127 -0.14 23.90 4.59
CA SER A 127 -1.15 24.57 5.37
C SER A 127 -1.01 24.12 6.83
N ASN A 128 -0.54 25.00 7.72
CA ASN A 128 -0.55 24.81 9.19
C ASN A 128 -0.04 23.41 9.66
N PRO A 129 1.21 23.00 9.31
CA PRO A 129 1.79 21.70 9.66
C PRO A 129 2.06 21.53 11.16
N TRP A 130 1.71 20.41 11.77
CA TRP A 130 1.84 20.17 13.22
C TRP A 130 3.02 19.28 13.61
N SER A 131 3.38 18.30 12.78
CA SER A 131 4.34 17.25 13.05
C SER A 131 5.20 16.94 11.84
N LEU A 132 6.43 16.49 12.09
CA LEU A 132 7.33 16.01 11.06
C LEU A 132 8.20 14.86 11.57
N PHE A 133 8.70 14.05 10.64
CA PHE A 133 9.72 13.05 10.94
C PHE A 133 10.74 12.98 9.80
N VAL A 134 12.01 12.78 10.13
CA VAL A 134 13.09 12.66 9.13
C VAL A 134 13.72 11.26 9.23
N THR A 135 13.85 10.59 8.09
CA THR A 135 14.46 9.25 8.00
C THR A 135 15.97 9.32 7.84
N ILE A 136 16.64 8.17 7.90
CA ILE A 136 18.10 8.05 7.67
C ILE A 136 18.51 8.46 6.24
N THR A 137 17.55 8.50 5.30
CA THR A 137 17.75 8.92 3.91
C THR A 137 17.50 10.41 3.70
N ASP A 138 17.33 11.19 4.78
CA ASP A 138 16.95 12.61 4.76
C ASP A 138 15.60 12.89 4.06
N ASP A 139 14.72 11.89 4.00
CA ASP A 139 13.34 12.08 3.58
C ASP A 139 12.55 12.69 4.74
N ILE A 140 11.86 13.80 4.47
CA ILE A 140 11.13 14.59 5.47
C ILE A 140 9.64 14.36 5.26
N TYR A 141 8.98 13.73 6.22
CA TYR A 141 7.54 13.51 6.23
C TYR A 141 6.88 14.59 7.08
N VAL A 142 5.91 15.31 6.54
CA VAL A 142 5.22 16.41 7.24
C VAL A 142 3.73 16.35 6.98
N ASP A 143 2.90 16.60 8.00
CA ASP A 143 1.46 16.73 7.81
C ASP A 143 1.07 18.09 7.17
N SER A 144 -0.07 18.14 6.49
CA SER A 144 -0.62 19.35 5.88
C SER A 144 -2.14 19.42 6.01
N ASP A 145 -2.64 20.63 6.26
CA ASP A 145 -4.04 20.97 6.50
C ASP A 145 -4.79 21.41 5.23
N ASN A 146 -5.06 20.47 4.32
CA ASN A 146 -5.83 20.74 3.10
C ASN A 146 -7.28 20.27 3.24
N SER A 147 -7.99 20.72 4.29
CA SER A 147 -9.38 20.38 4.67
C SER A 147 -9.71 18.90 4.94
N THR A 148 -8.81 18.00 4.58
CA THR A 148 -9.00 16.55 4.62
C THR A 148 -7.85 15.82 5.32
N GLY A 149 -6.74 16.50 5.64
CA GLY A 149 -5.53 15.90 6.22
C GLY A 149 -4.71 15.09 5.20
N ARG A 150 -3.40 15.34 5.15
CA ARG A 150 -2.46 14.64 4.26
C ARG A 150 -1.06 14.64 4.86
N VAL A 151 -0.27 13.60 4.60
CA VAL A 151 1.17 13.57 4.90
C VAL A 151 1.95 13.56 3.60
N ASP A 152 2.89 14.49 3.49
CA ASP A 152 3.74 14.70 2.33
C ASP A 152 5.17 14.31 2.62
N LYS A 153 5.78 13.63 1.65
CA LYS A 153 7.22 13.40 1.60
C LYS A 153 7.89 14.56 0.87
N TRP A 154 8.89 15.14 1.50
CA TRP A 154 9.77 16.17 0.99
C TRP A 154 11.21 15.67 1.02
N THR A 155 12.04 16.24 0.16
CA THR A 155 13.49 16.10 0.24
C THR A 155 14.08 17.49 0.43
N LEU A 156 15.34 17.57 0.86
CA LEU A 156 16.03 18.85 1.04
C LEU A 156 15.97 19.76 -0.20
N ASN A 157 15.85 19.21 -1.42
CA ASN A 157 15.87 19.98 -2.66
C ASN A 157 14.52 20.01 -3.40
N SER A 158 13.46 19.41 -2.86
CA SER A 158 12.16 19.40 -3.52
C SER A 158 11.46 20.75 -3.43
N THR A 159 10.84 21.18 -4.53
CA THR A 159 9.94 22.35 -4.59
C THR A 159 8.48 21.98 -4.36
N THR A 160 8.14 20.69 -4.41
CA THR A 160 6.78 20.17 -4.23
C THR A 160 6.80 18.88 -3.43
N GLY A 161 5.89 18.75 -2.47
CA GLY A 161 5.72 17.53 -1.67
C GLY A 161 4.99 16.43 -2.43
N ILE A 162 5.42 15.19 -2.22
CA ILE A 162 4.80 13.99 -2.78
C ILE A 162 3.77 13.45 -1.77
N PRO A 163 2.46 13.40 -2.12
CA PRO A 163 1.45 12.82 -1.25
C PRO A 163 1.81 11.38 -0.90
N THR A 164 2.00 11.09 0.39
CA THR A 164 2.38 9.74 0.85
C THR A 164 1.27 9.08 1.65
N MET A 165 0.52 9.82 2.47
CA MET A 165 -0.62 9.28 3.22
C MET A 165 -1.78 10.26 3.12
N TYR A 166 -2.96 9.79 2.73
CA TYR A 166 -4.19 10.57 2.83
C TYR A 166 -4.86 10.23 4.14
N THR A 167 -5.14 11.23 4.94
CA THR A 167 -5.76 11.06 6.26
C THR A 167 -7.12 11.76 6.26
N CYS A 168 -7.63 11.99 7.46
CA CYS A 168 -8.92 12.62 7.76
C CYS A 168 -8.77 13.99 8.42
N GLN A 169 -7.57 14.25 8.92
CA GLN A 169 -7.14 15.35 9.77
C GLN A 169 -5.62 15.34 9.81
N LYS A 170 -5.04 16.35 10.42
CA LYS A 170 -3.61 16.37 10.70
C LYS A 170 -3.21 15.24 11.64
N CYS A 171 -2.00 14.76 11.44
CA CYS A 171 -1.36 13.89 12.41
C CYS A 171 -0.97 14.75 13.62
N ALA A 172 -1.41 14.37 14.81
CA ALA A 172 -0.96 15.04 16.03
C ALA A 172 0.53 14.81 16.27
N ASP A 173 1.03 13.67 15.78
CA ASP A 173 2.43 13.29 15.75
C ASP A 173 2.69 12.27 14.63
N LEU A 174 3.92 12.23 14.13
CA LEU A 174 4.41 11.37 13.05
C LEU A 174 5.66 10.61 13.49
N PHE A 175 5.75 9.33 13.12
CA PHE A 175 6.93 8.52 13.39
C PHE A 175 7.22 7.59 12.22
N VAL A 176 8.50 7.36 11.88
CA VAL A 176 8.89 6.31 10.91
C VAL A 176 9.80 5.31 11.60
N ASP A 177 9.37 4.04 11.64
CA ASP A 177 10.17 2.96 12.23
C ASP A 177 11.30 2.48 11.30
N ILE A 178 12.17 1.63 11.85
CA ILE A 178 13.33 1.06 11.14
C ILE A 178 12.96 0.17 9.96
N ASP A 179 11.72 -0.31 9.90
CA ASP A 179 11.17 -1.09 8.79
C ASP A 179 10.49 -0.20 7.74
N ASN A 180 10.73 1.11 7.79
CA ASN A 180 10.10 2.11 6.93
C ASN A 180 8.56 2.07 7.00
N ASN A 181 7.99 1.94 8.19
CA ASN A 181 6.56 2.16 8.38
C ASN A 181 6.31 3.55 8.96
N LEU A 182 5.44 4.30 8.30
CA LEU A 182 4.98 5.62 8.71
C LEU A 182 3.75 5.50 9.60
N TYR A 183 3.84 6.03 10.82
CA TYR A 183 2.77 6.09 11.81
C TYR A 183 2.23 7.52 11.89
N CYS A 184 0.91 7.64 12.06
CA CYS A 184 0.21 8.90 12.22
C CYS A 184 -0.79 8.80 13.37
N SER A 185 -0.69 9.73 14.32
CA SER A 185 -1.61 9.82 15.45
C SER A 185 -2.87 10.60 15.08
N MET A 186 -3.99 9.88 14.97
CA MET A 186 -5.28 10.43 14.53
C MET A 186 -6.12 10.85 15.73
N TYR A 187 -5.79 11.99 16.33
CA TYR A 187 -6.36 12.45 17.61
C TYR A 187 -7.90 12.48 17.64
N ASN A 188 -8.59 13.13 16.67
CA ASN A 188 -10.07 13.14 16.64
C ASN A 188 -10.70 11.78 16.31
N LEU A 189 -9.94 10.85 15.72
CA LEU A 189 -10.44 9.50 15.45
C LEU A 189 -10.06 8.53 16.56
N HIS A 190 -9.32 8.92 17.59
CA HIS A 190 -9.00 8.07 18.74
C HIS A 190 -8.28 6.76 18.37
N GLN A 191 -7.37 6.83 17.39
CA GLN A 191 -6.62 5.69 16.88
C GLN A 191 -5.26 6.10 16.30
N ILE A 192 -4.37 5.13 16.14
CA ILE A 192 -3.07 5.29 15.46
C ILE A 192 -3.10 4.50 14.16
N MET A 193 -2.74 5.16 13.06
CA MET A 193 -2.66 4.56 11.72
C MET A 193 -1.21 4.30 11.34
N LYS A 194 -0.96 3.22 10.61
CA LYS A 194 0.35 2.81 10.09
C LYS A 194 0.26 2.53 8.59
N LYS A 195 1.24 3.00 7.82
CA LYS A 195 1.46 2.69 6.40
C LYS A 195 2.87 2.17 6.19
N SER A 196 3.01 1.04 5.49
CA SER A 196 4.34 0.61 5.02
C SER A 196 4.79 1.45 3.83
N LEU A 197 6.01 1.97 3.87
CA LEU A 197 6.63 2.73 2.77
C LEU A 197 7.42 1.83 1.81
N ASN A 198 7.62 0.54 2.15
CA ASN A 198 8.34 -0.41 1.29
C ASN A 198 7.47 -1.03 0.21
N THR A 199 6.14 -0.92 0.32
CA THR A 199 5.21 -1.50 -0.65
C THR A 199 4.60 -0.40 -1.51
N VAL A 200 4.27 -0.76 -2.76
CA VAL A 200 3.46 0.10 -3.64
C VAL A 200 2.00 0.21 -3.18
N SER A 201 1.59 -0.58 -2.19
CA SER A 201 0.25 -0.54 -1.64
C SER A 201 0.02 0.72 -0.82
N ASN A 202 -1.10 1.40 -1.06
CA ASN A 202 -1.52 2.54 -0.26
C ASN A 202 -2.38 2.16 0.94
N ALA A 203 -2.49 0.88 1.25
CA ALA A 203 -3.30 0.38 2.35
C ALA A 203 -2.82 0.91 3.71
N LEU A 204 -3.77 1.26 4.58
CA LEU A 204 -3.50 1.77 5.93
C LEU A 204 -3.96 0.75 6.97
N SER A 205 -3.11 0.43 7.92
CA SER A 205 -3.46 -0.45 9.05
C SER A 205 -3.75 0.36 10.32
N ILE A 206 -4.77 -0.04 11.07
CA ILE A 206 -5.03 0.51 12.42
C ILE A 206 -4.26 -0.33 13.43
N VAL A 207 -3.32 0.29 14.15
CA VAL A 207 -2.40 -0.44 15.05
C VAL A 207 -2.68 -0.21 16.53
N ALA A 208 -3.39 0.86 16.89
CA ALA A 208 -3.82 1.11 18.27
C ALA A 208 -5.09 1.96 18.30
N GLY A 209 -5.92 1.78 19.34
CA GLY A 209 -7.21 2.45 19.49
C GLY A 209 -8.33 1.84 18.66
N THR A 210 -9.56 1.91 19.17
CA THR A 210 -10.76 1.37 18.51
C THR A 210 -11.50 2.39 17.65
N GLY A 211 -10.90 3.55 17.37
CA GLY A 211 -11.63 4.61 16.70
C GLY A 211 -12.62 5.36 17.61
N SER A 212 -12.92 4.86 18.82
CA SER A 212 -13.96 5.38 19.72
C SER A 212 -13.34 5.92 21.00
N VAL A 213 -13.91 7.01 21.53
CA VAL A 213 -13.53 7.56 22.84
C VAL A 213 -13.76 6.51 23.92
N GLY A 214 -12.73 6.22 24.71
CA GLY A 214 -12.87 5.37 25.89
C GLY A 214 -11.55 5.26 26.67
N SER A 215 -11.60 4.53 27.79
CA SER A 215 -10.47 4.37 28.73
C SER A 215 -10.07 2.91 28.98
N THR A 216 -10.72 1.94 28.33
CA THR A 216 -10.30 0.53 28.38
C THR A 216 -8.92 0.36 27.75
N SER A 217 -8.28 -0.80 27.95
CA SER A 217 -6.91 -1.07 27.47
C SER A 217 -6.74 -0.90 25.96
N ASN A 218 -7.76 -1.23 25.17
CA ASN A 218 -7.74 -1.11 23.71
C ASN A 218 -8.29 0.23 23.17
N MET A 219 -8.84 1.09 24.03
CA MET A 219 -9.41 2.39 23.64
C MET A 219 -8.44 3.53 23.96
N LEU A 220 -8.46 4.55 23.08
CA LEU A 220 -7.72 5.79 23.25
C LEU A 220 -8.71 6.95 23.33
N ASN A 221 -8.27 8.09 23.87
CA ASN A 221 -9.05 9.30 23.98
C ASN A 221 -8.17 10.50 23.63
N TYR A 222 -8.33 10.95 22.37
CA TYR A 222 -7.46 11.95 21.75
C TYR A 222 -5.98 11.57 21.87
N PRO A 223 -5.46 10.53 21.19
CA PRO A 223 -4.03 10.25 21.24
C PRO A 223 -3.23 11.40 20.59
N TRP A 224 -2.10 11.77 21.20
CA TRP A 224 -1.15 12.76 20.66
C TRP A 224 0.17 12.06 20.34
N GLY A 225 1.24 12.34 21.08
CA GLY A 225 2.59 11.85 20.82
C GLY A 225 2.68 10.33 20.74
N ILE A 226 3.49 9.87 19.80
CA ILE A 226 3.77 8.46 19.56
C ILE A 226 5.27 8.21 19.46
N TYR A 227 5.70 7.02 19.88
CA TYR A 227 7.06 6.55 19.67
C TYR A 227 7.04 5.05 19.41
N VAL A 228 7.83 4.59 18.44
CA VAL A 228 7.98 3.16 18.14
C VAL A 228 9.42 2.76 18.43
N ASP A 229 9.59 1.77 19.29
CA ASP A 229 10.92 1.27 19.65
C ASP A 229 11.49 0.28 18.60
N ILE A 230 12.69 -0.23 18.85
CA ILE A 230 13.37 -1.19 17.97
C ILE A 230 12.73 -2.58 17.94
N ASN A 231 11.85 -2.89 18.90
CA ASN A 231 11.06 -4.11 18.93
C ASN A 231 9.69 -3.93 18.25
N PHE A 232 9.44 -2.74 17.69
CA PHE A 232 8.16 -2.31 17.11
C PHE A 232 7.03 -2.16 18.13
N ASP A 233 7.38 -1.97 19.40
CA ASP A 233 6.43 -1.63 20.45
C ASP A 233 6.05 -0.15 20.33
N LEU A 234 4.75 0.13 20.31
CA LEU A 234 4.17 1.46 20.12
C LEU A 234 3.75 2.07 21.46
N TYR A 235 4.36 3.19 21.81
CA TYR A 235 4.02 4.02 22.95
C TYR A 235 3.13 5.18 22.49
N VAL A 236 2.02 5.40 23.20
CA VAL A 236 1.02 6.42 22.83
C VAL A 236 0.68 7.28 24.04
N ALA A 237 0.80 8.60 23.88
CA ALA A 237 0.28 9.57 24.83
C ALA A 237 -1.25 9.68 24.68
N ASP A 238 -1.98 9.02 25.58
CA ASP A 238 -3.44 8.97 25.63
C ASP A 238 -3.96 10.19 26.41
N TYR A 239 -3.91 11.34 25.74
CA TYR A 239 -3.98 12.69 26.31
C TYR A 239 -5.14 12.91 27.27
N ASN A 240 -6.40 12.65 26.87
CA ASN A 240 -7.55 12.94 27.75
C ASN A 240 -7.73 11.88 28.84
N ASN A 241 -7.15 10.69 28.68
CA ASN A 241 -7.11 9.68 29.74
C ASN A 241 -5.95 9.89 30.72
N ASN A 242 -5.06 10.86 30.45
CA ASN A 242 -3.92 11.23 31.29
C ASN A 242 -2.98 10.04 31.57
N ARG A 243 -2.65 9.27 30.53
CA ARG A 243 -1.80 8.09 30.64
C ARG A 243 -0.92 7.89 29.40
N ILE A 244 0.10 7.04 29.53
CA ILE A 244 0.85 6.49 28.40
C ILE A 244 0.49 5.00 28.24
N GLN A 245 0.11 4.61 27.03
CA GLN A 245 -0.25 3.24 26.67
C GLN A 245 0.85 2.62 25.81
N LEU A 246 1.24 1.38 26.12
CA LEU A 246 2.16 0.54 25.36
C LEU A 246 1.37 -0.54 24.62
N PHE A 247 1.46 -0.56 23.30
CA PHE A 247 0.92 -1.61 22.44
C PHE A 247 2.07 -2.43 21.87
N ARG A 248 2.14 -3.70 22.23
CA ARG A 248 3.14 -4.61 21.65
C ARG A 248 2.80 -4.95 20.21
N LEU A 249 3.81 -5.30 19.42
CA LEU A 249 3.61 -5.66 18.01
C LEU A 249 2.53 -6.75 17.85
N GLY A 250 1.42 -6.39 17.19
CA GLY A 250 0.30 -7.29 16.91
C GLY A 250 -0.75 -7.42 18.04
N GLU A 251 -0.52 -6.80 19.21
CA GLU A 251 -1.48 -6.79 20.32
C GLU A 251 -2.42 -5.57 20.22
N LEU A 252 -3.73 -5.79 20.43
CA LEU A 252 -4.74 -4.70 20.43
C LEU A 252 -4.97 -4.06 21.80
N ASN A 253 -4.61 -4.76 22.88
CA ASN A 253 -4.78 -4.26 24.23
C ASN A 253 -3.50 -3.54 24.66
N GLY A 254 -3.62 -2.26 25.00
CA GLY A 254 -2.51 -1.48 25.54
C GLY A 254 -2.29 -1.77 27.02
N ILE A 255 -1.01 -1.80 27.41
CA ILE A 255 -0.55 -1.84 28.80
C ILE A 255 -0.30 -0.40 29.25
N THR A 256 -0.92 0.02 30.36
CA THR A 256 -0.70 1.36 30.89
C THR A 256 0.62 1.42 31.64
N VAL A 257 1.63 2.08 31.04
CA VAL A 257 2.99 2.16 31.60
C VAL A 257 3.21 3.40 32.48
N ALA A 258 2.42 4.46 32.30
CA ALA A 258 2.51 5.68 33.11
C ALA A 258 1.15 6.39 33.23
N GLY A 259 0.94 7.11 34.34
CA GLY A 259 -0.28 7.91 34.58
C GLY A 259 -1.47 7.09 35.09
N ASN A 260 -2.68 7.59 34.84
CA ASN A 260 -3.92 7.00 35.36
C ASN A 260 -4.10 5.55 34.90
N LEU A 261 -4.56 4.68 35.81
CA LEU A 261 -4.75 3.23 35.59
C LEU A 261 -3.46 2.41 35.49
N SER A 262 -2.28 3.02 35.68
CA SER A 262 -1.05 2.26 35.91
C SER A 262 -1.12 1.50 37.24
N LEU A 263 -0.53 0.29 37.28
CA LEU A 263 -0.45 -0.54 38.48
C LEU A 263 0.35 0.13 39.60
N ASN A 264 1.33 0.98 39.25
CA ASN A 264 2.17 1.70 40.21
C ASN A 264 2.29 3.18 39.78
N VAL A 265 1.35 4.00 40.26
CA VAL A 265 1.33 5.45 39.95
C VAL A 265 2.33 6.17 40.84
N THR A 266 3.52 6.47 40.32
CA THR A 266 4.53 7.28 41.01
C THR A 266 4.44 8.77 40.66
N ILE A 267 3.73 9.10 39.56
CA ILE A 267 3.44 10.47 39.15
C ILE A 267 2.06 10.56 38.48
N THR A 268 1.31 11.62 38.78
CA THR A 268 0.06 11.94 38.07
C THR A 268 0.40 12.77 36.83
N LEU A 269 0.00 12.26 35.66
CA LEU A 269 0.08 13.00 34.40
C LEU A 269 -1.20 13.82 34.20
N ASN A 270 -1.12 14.87 33.39
CA ASN A 270 -2.25 15.66 32.97
C ASN A 270 -2.05 16.09 31.51
N ARG A 271 -2.84 15.49 30.61
CA ARG A 271 -2.81 15.77 29.18
C ARG A 271 -1.41 15.65 28.57
N PRO A 272 -0.77 14.47 28.67
CA PRO A 272 0.55 14.26 28.07
C PRO A 272 0.46 14.37 26.54
N THR A 273 1.44 15.02 25.91
CA THR A 273 1.45 15.21 24.44
C THR A 273 2.65 14.63 23.73
N GLY A 274 3.77 14.39 24.41
CA GLY A 274 5.00 13.89 23.79
C GLY A 274 5.58 12.72 24.57
N VAL A 275 6.15 11.75 23.87
CA VAL A 275 6.77 10.55 24.42
C VAL A 275 8.03 10.20 23.64
N VAL A 276 9.14 9.97 24.33
CA VAL A 276 10.39 9.47 23.71
C VAL A 276 11.08 8.48 24.65
N LEU A 277 11.90 7.62 24.07
CA LEU A 277 12.69 6.63 24.81
C LEU A 277 14.20 6.85 24.62
N ASP A 278 14.97 6.47 25.64
CA ASP A 278 16.42 6.47 25.62
C ASP A 278 17.02 5.14 25.14
N ALA A 279 18.36 5.01 25.15
CA ALA A 279 19.05 3.80 24.68
C ALA A 279 18.59 2.50 25.36
N ASP A 280 18.17 2.58 26.62
CA ASP A 280 17.80 1.45 27.48
C ASP A 280 16.27 1.32 27.63
N SER A 281 15.51 2.03 26.79
CA SER A 281 14.05 2.08 26.79
C SER A 281 13.42 2.75 28.02
N TYR A 282 14.14 3.67 28.69
CA TYR A 282 13.54 4.53 29.71
C TYR A 282 12.68 5.62 29.09
N LEU A 283 11.51 5.84 29.69
CA LEU A 283 10.48 6.72 29.13
C LEU A 283 10.62 8.19 29.57
N PHE A 284 10.50 9.11 28.62
CA PHE A 284 10.44 10.56 28.83
C PHE A 284 9.12 11.10 28.27
N ILE A 285 8.42 11.91 29.07
CA ILE A 285 7.05 12.33 28.81
C ILE A 285 6.94 13.86 28.93
N VAL A 286 6.29 14.49 27.97
CA VAL A 286 5.83 15.88 28.07
C VAL A 286 4.49 15.90 28.79
N ASP A 287 4.44 16.44 30.00
CA ASP A 287 3.23 16.55 30.84
C ASP A 287 2.66 17.97 30.72
N SER A 288 1.97 18.19 29.61
CA SER A 288 1.79 19.49 28.96
C SER A 288 0.93 20.45 29.77
N PHE A 289 -0.16 19.96 30.38
CA PHE A 289 -1.03 20.80 31.20
C PHE A 289 -0.48 21.04 32.60
N ASN A 290 0.47 20.21 33.05
CA ASN A 290 1.27 20.49 34.24
C ASN A 290 2.55 21.30 33.94
N HIS A 291 2.77 21.68 32.67
CA HIS A 291 3.84 22.55 32.21
C HIS A 291 5.26 22.05 32.51
N ARG A 292 5.48 20.72 32.44
CA ARG A 292 6.73 20.10 32.86
C ARG A 292 7.12 18.91 31.99
N ILE A 293 8.37 18.47 32.13
CA ILE A 293 8.86 17.22 31.55
C ILE A 293 9.12 16.20 32.65
N VAL A 294 8.73 14.96 32.39
CA VAL A 294 8.77 13.84 33.34
C VAL A 294 9.62 12.74 32.72
N GLY A 295 10.34 11.99 33.54
CA GLY A 295 11.11 10.85 33.07
C GLY A 295 11.10 9.72 34.07
N GLU A 296 11.30 8.51 33.57
CA GLU A 296 11.45 7.32 34.38
C GLU A 296 12.74 7.37 35.22
N GLY A 297 12.68 6.76 36.40
CA GLY A 297 13.80 6.70 37.34
C GLY A 297 13.72 5.45 38.21
N PRO A 298 14.73 5.22 39.07
CA PRO A 298 14.87 3.97 39.82
C PRO A 298 13.72 3.70 40.81
N ASN A 299 12.98 4.75 41.21
CA ASN A 299 11.82 4.66 42.09
C ASN A 299 10.51 5.00 41.34
N GLY A 300 10.50 4.81 40.02
CA GLY A 300 9.44 5.25 39.10
C GLY A 300 9.66 6.66 38.56
N PHE A 301 8.62 7.20 37.93
CA PHE A 301 8.65 8.51 37.28
C PHE A 301 8.89 9.67 38.23
N ARG A 302 9.74 10.61 37.81
CA ARG A 302 10.02 11.88 38.47
C ARG A 302 9.95 13.05 37.49
N CYS A 303 9.68 14.25 38.01
CA CYS A 303 9.83 15.45 37.20
C CYS A 303 11.32 15.77 36.97
N LEU A 304 11.67 16.15 35.73
CA LEU A 304 13.03 16.45 35.31
C LEU A 304 13.30 17.95 35.20
N VAL A 305 12.42 18.69 34.51
CA VAL A 305 12.54 20.14 34.31
C VAL A 305 11.18 20.83 34.44
N ALA A 306 11.20 22.12 34.79
CA ALA A 306 10.02 22.95 35.00
C ALA A 306 9.01 22.38 36.04
N CYS A 307 9.52 21.81 37.14
CA CYS A 307 8.72 21.10 38.13
C CYS A 307 7.78 21.98 38.98
N SER A 308 7.84 23.30 38.83
CA SER A 308 6.79 24.17 39.35
C SER A 308 5.54 23.97 38.50
N THR A 309 4.43 23.51 39.08
CA THR A 309 3.15 23.26 38.38
C THR A 309 2.48 24.52 37.78
N SER A 310 3.14 25.67 37.86
CA SER A 310 2.66 26.94 37.29
C SER A 310 3.32 27.21 35.94
N ALA A 311 2.51 27.54 34.94
CA ALA A 311 3.00 28.10 33.68
C ALA A 311 3.89 29.34 33.89
N GLY A 312 4.78 29.61 32.94
CA GLY A 312 5.47 30.89 32.88
C GLY A 312 6.50 30.98 31.76
N SER A 313 7.00 32.21 31.55
CA SER A 313 7.96 32.55 30.50
C SER A 313 9.43 32.64 30.97
N ALA A 314 9.67 32.49 32.27
CA ALA A 314 11.02 32.42 32.83
C ALA A 314 11.81 31.24 32.21
N SER A 315 13.15 31.29 32.24
CA SER A 315 14.00 30.22 31.70
C SER A 315 13.87 28.89 32.43
N SER A 316 13.37 28.91 33.67
CA SER A 316 13.08 27.71 34.47
C SER A 316 11.65 27.18 34.36
N LYS A 317 10.81 27.84 33.54
CA LYS A 317 9.40 27.49 33.37
C LYS A 317 9.09 27.21 31.91
N LEU A 318 8.06 26.42 31.71
CA LEU A 318 7.44 26.15 30.42
C LEU A 318 5.98 26.62 30.49
N ASP A 319 5.37 26.85 29.33
CA ASP A 319 3.94 27.05 29.18
C ASP A 319 3.41 26.18 28.03
N TYR A 320 2.60 25.21 28.42
CA TYR A 320 2.03 24.18 27.56
C TYR A 320 3.07 23.53 26.60
N PRO A 321 4.14 22.90 27.13
CA PRO A 321 5.12 22.25 26.26
C PRO A 321 4.47 21.11 25.46
N TYR A 322 4.92 20.87 24.23
CA TYR A 322 4.23 19.92 23.35
C TYR A 322 5.04 18.67 23.03
N THR A 323 6.30 18.83 22.60
CA THR A 323 7.18 17.71 22.26
C THR A 323 8.56 17.92 22.86
N LEU A 324 9.37 16.85 22.89
CA LEU A 324 10.76 16.91 23.27
C LEU A 324 11.62 16.00 22.38
N ASN A 325 12.88 16.36 22.17
CA ASN A 325 13.86 15.54 21.47
C ASN A 325 15.27 15.74 22.06
N PHE A 326 16.20 14.84 21.78
CA PHE A 326 17.57 14.90 22.28
C PHE A 326 18.58 15.12 21.14
N ASP A 327 19.64 15.86 21.43
CA ASP A 327 20.86 15.82 20.61
C ASP A 327 21.74 14.61 20.98
N SER A 328 22.77 14.34 20.19
CA SER A 328 23.71 13.23 20.40
C SER A 328 24.49 13.34 21.72
N HIS A 329 24.50 14.53 22.34
CA HIS A 329 25.14 14.79 23.62
C HIS A 329 24.16 14.62 24.80
N GLY A 330 22.89 14.29 24.54
CA GLY A 330 21.86 14.12 25.55
C GLY A 330 21.22 15.41 26.07
N ASN A 331 21.44 16.54 25.40
CA ASN A 331 20.73 17.77 25.74
C ASN A 331 19.28 17.69 25.28
N MET A 332 18.37 18.18 26.11
CA MET A 332 16.93 18.12 25.85
C MET A 332 16.47 19.40 25.16
N PHE A 333 15.78 19.26 24.04
CA PHE A 333 15.09 20.34 23.34
C PHE A 333 13.60 20.18 23.52
N VAL A 334 12.92 21.24 23.94
CA VAL A 334 11.49 21.22 24.24
C VAL A 334 10.80 22.37 23.49
N THR A 335 9.68 22.08 22.84
CA THR A 335 8.81 23.11 22.30
C THR A 335 7.99 23.74 23.43
N ASP A 336 8.25 25.02 23.71
CA ASP A 336 7.56 25.80 24.75
C ASP A 336 6.44 26.61 24.07
N THR A 337 5.36 25.90 23.77
CA THR A 337 4.38 26.24 22.74
C THR A 337 3.71 27.58 22.97
N TYR A 338 3.18 27.83 24.17
CA TYR A 338 2.43 29.06 24.44
C TYR A 338 3.36 30.26 24.65
N ASN A 339 4.62 30.01 24.97
CA ASN A 339 5.67 31.03 24.92
C ASN A 339 6.26 31.23 23.51
N ASN A 340 5.80 30.49 22.49
CA ASN A 340 6.24 30.59 21.09
C ASN A 340 7.76 30.46 20.91
N ARG A 341 8.40 29.50 21.59
CA ARG A 341 9.86 29.34 21.56
C ARG A 341 10.28 27.87 21.68
N ILE A 342 11.55 27.61 21.38
CA ILE A 342 12.21 26.32 21.63
C ILE A 342 13.27 26.51 22.72
N GLN A 343 13.21 25.67 23.74
CA GLN A 343 14.07 25.70 24.91
C GLN A 343 15.06 24.52 24.89
N LYS A 344 16.34 24.80 25.13
CA LYS A 344 17.40 23.79 25.32
C LYS A 344 17.80 23.69 26.78
N PHE A 345 17.65 22.52 27.36
CA PHE A 345 18.16 22.16 28.68
C PHE A 345 19.42 21.30 28.52
N VAL A 346 20.53 21.78 29.08
CA VAL A 346 21.84 21.11 28.95
C VAL A 346 21.92 19.96 29.95
N LEU A 347 22.40 18.81 29.51
CA LEU A 347 22.66 17.66 30.38
C LEU A 347 23.75 18.03 31.40
N PHE A 348 23.42 17.95 32.68
CA PHE A 348 24.29 18.40 33.78
C PHE A 348 25.08 17.24 34.38
N THR A 349 24.41 16.14 34.72
CA THR A 349 25.04 14.92 35.23
C THR A 349 24.51 13.70 34.50
N ASN A 350 25.41 12.78 34.15
CA ASN A 350 25.08 11.45 33.62
C ASN A 350 26.12 10.44 34.13
N SER A 351 26.25 10.33 35.45
CA SER A 351 27.28 9.50 36.09
C SER A 351 26.67 8.19 36.55
N CYS A 352 26.98 7.10 35.84
CA CYS A 352 26.66 5.76 36.27
C CYS A 352 27.72 5.35 37.31
N ASP A 353 27.34 5.22 38.57
CA ASP A 353 28.23 4.56 39.54
C ASP A 353 28.39 3.10 39.11
N GLU A 354 29.62 2.70 38.78
CA GLU A 354 29.97 1.28 38.59
C GLU A 354 29.75 0.56 39.92
N ILE A 355 28.58 -0.07 40.08
CA ILE A 355 28.41 -1.08 41.11
C ILE A 355 29.11 -2.34 40.60
N SER A 356 30.15 -2.70 41.36
CA SER A 356 30.93 -3.91 41.26
C SER A 356 30.05 -5.15 41.12
N THR A 357 30.55 -6.06 40.28
CA THR A 357 30.16 -7.46 40.12
C THR A 357 29.58 -8.07 41.41
N SER A 358 28.31 -8.45 41.37
CA SER A 358 27.81 -9.52 42.22
C SER A 358 27.22 -10.62 41.35
N THR A 359 27.78 -11.80 41.57
CA THR A 359 27.48 -13.10 40.99
C THR A 359 25.98 -13.40 40.96
N ILE A 360 25.44 -13.67 39.78
CA ILE A 360 24.17 -14.38 39.62
C ILE A 360 24.51 -15.79 39.11
N ASN A 361 24.18 -16.80 39.92
CA ASN A 361 24.22 -18.21 39.53
C ASN A 361 23.26 -18.46 38.35
N PRO A 362 23.58 -19.37 37.42
CA PRO A 362 22.68 -19.71 36.33
C PRO A 362 21.38 -20.33 36.86
N VAL A 363 20.26 -19.65 36.62
CA VAL A 363 18.93 -20.26 36.75
C VAL A 363 18.72 -21.19 35.57
N ASN A 364 18.47 -22.44 35.91
CA ASN A 364 18.19 -23.55 35.02
C ASN A 364 16.87 -23.26 34.25
N ILE A 365 16.95 -23.01 32.94
CA ILE A 365 15.78 -23.04 32.06
C ILE A 365 15.79 -24.37 31.32
N SER A 366 15.13 -25.36 31.92
CA SER A 366 14.65 -26.53 31.23
C SER A 366 13.12 -26.48 31.22
N SER A 367 12.52 -26.77 30.05
CA SER A 367 11.08 -26.75 29.70
C SER A 367 10.57 -25.35 29.29
N LEU A 368 9.92 -25.13 28.13
CA LEU A 368 9.33 -26.05 27.15
C LEU A 368 9.21 -25.28 25.82
N LEU A 369 10.12 -25.50 24.86
CA LEU A 369 9.89 -25.16 23.45
C LEU A 369 9.15 -26.33 22.82
N THR A 370 7.82 -26.24 22.75
CA THR A 370 7.06 -26.99 21.74
C THR A 370 6.93 -26.10 20.51
N THR A 371 7.91 -26.16 19.61
CA THR A 371 7.71 -25.70 18.24
C THR A 371 6.90 -26.76 17.51
N GLN A 372 5.59 -26.54 17.35
CA GLN A 372 4.86 -27.24 16.30
C GLN A 372 5.32 -26.66 14.96
N SER A 373 6.12 -27.44 14.24
CA SER A 373 6.32 -27.29 12.81
C SER A 373 4.99 -27.57 12.11
N ASN A 374 4.22 -26.52 11.83
CA ASN A 374 3.15 -26.65 10.85
C ASN A 374 3.80 -26.65 9.47
N ASN A 375 3.94 -27.87 8.92
CA ASN A 375 4.16 -28.06 7.50
C ASN A 375 3.01 -27.36 6.76
N VAL A 376 3.30 -26.22 6.13
CA VAL A 376 2.40 -25.62 5.15
C VAL A 376 2.48 -26.49 3.90
N THR A 377 1.56 -27.45 3.82
CA THR A 377 1.23 -28.06 2.54
C THR A 377 0.58 -26.99 1.69
N ILE A 378 1.30 -26.48 0.69
CA ILE A 378 0.69 -25.73 -0.41
C ILE A 378 -0.09 -26.76 -1.23
N SER A 379 -1.32 -27.05 -0.79
CA SER A 379 -2.31 -27.54 -1.72
C SER A 379 -2.67 -26.37 -2.62
N SER A 380 -2.51 -26.55 -3.92
CA SER A 380 -3.12 -25.68 -4.94
C SER A 380 -4.64 -25.76 -4.77
N LEU A 381 -5.17 -24.95 -3.86
CA LEU A 381 -6.60 -24.83 -3.65
C LEU A 381 -7.13 -24.02 -4.84
N ASN A 382 -7.76 -24.69 -5.80
CA ASN A 382 -8.63 -24.02 -6.77
C ASN A 382 -9.78 -23.39 -5.97
N ARG A 383 -9.58 -22.15 -5.46
CA ARG A 383 -10.59 -21.39 -4.73
C ARG A 383 -11.61 -20.89 -5.74
N VAL A 384 -12.79 -21.52 -5.73
CA VAL A 384 -13.94 -21.17 -6.58
C VAL A 384 -14.71 -20.02 -5.93
N VAL A 385 -15.30 -19.13 -6.75
CA VAL A 385 -16.20 -18.07 -6.28
C VAL A 385 -17.41 -18.65 -5.54
N SER A 386 -17.89 -17.96 -4.49
CA SER A 386 -18.98 -18.44 -3.62
C SER A 386 -20.36 -17.91 -3.99
N TYR A 387 -20.43 -16.99 -4.95
CA TYR A 387 -21.61 -16.25 -5.37
C TYR A 387 -21.98 -16.57 -6.82
N ASN A 388 -23.26 -16.39 -7.16
CA ASN A 388 -23.70 -16.48 -8.56
C ASN A 388 -23.35 -15.18 -9.30
N GLN A 389 -22.67 -15.33 -10.43
CA GLN A 389 -22.35 -14.24 -11.34
C GLN A 389 -22.78 -14.65 -12.76
N PRO A 390 -24.10 -14.70 -13.04
CA PRO A 390 -24.60 -15.06 -14.37
C PRO A 390 -24.09 -14.08 -15.43
N LYS A 391 -24.00 -14.53 -16.69
CA LYS A 391 -23.65 -13.67 -17.83
C LYS A 391 -24.94 -13.14 -18.49
N PHE A 392 -25.06 -11.83 -18.62
CA PHE A 392 -26.23 -11.21 -19.23
C PHE A 392 -25.89 -10.49 -20.53
N ASN A 393 -26.76 -10.63 -21.54
CA ASN A 393 -26.68 -9.83 -22.75
C ASN A 393 -27.23 -8.42 -22.50
N ALA A 394 -26.82 -7.46 -23.33
CA ALA A 394 -27.22 -6.04 -23.22
C ALA A 394 -28.74 -5.79 -23.12
N CYS A 395 -29.56 -6.64 -23.74
CA CYS A 395 -31.01 -6.52 -23.79
C CYS A 395 -31.74 -7.29 -22.68
N VAL A 396 -31.01 -7.84 -21.70
CA VAL A 396 -31.59 -8.69 -20.65
C VAL A 396 -32.80 -8.04 -19.98
N SER A 397 -33.79 -8.84 -19.68
CA SER A 397 -35.03 -8.39 -19.06
C SER A 397 -35.59 -9.42 -18.09
N TRP A 398 -36.26 -8.94 -17.05
CA TRP A 398 -36.97 -9.75 -16.08
C TRP A 398 -38.47 -9.49 -16.18
N THR A 399 -39.27 -10.35 -15.54
CA THR A 399 -40.72 -10.14 -15.42
C THR A 399 -41.03 -8.78 -14.79
N VAL A 400 -42.00 -8.05 -15.33
CA VAL A 400 -42.40 -6.73 -14.80
C VAL A 400 -43.02 -6.85 -13.40
N ASN A 401 -43.76 -7.93 -13.16
CA ASN A 401 -44.36 -8.24 -11.88
C ASN A 401 -43.50 -9.28 -11.15
N ALA A 402 -43.08 -8.99 -9.92
CA ALA A 402 -42.44 -9.97 -9.06
C ALA A 402 -43.46 -10.92 -8.43
N SER A 403 -43.01 -12.15 -8.19
CA SER A 403 -43.62 -13.03 -7.20
C SER A 403 -42.99 -12.74 -5.83
N THR A 404 -43.81 -12.58 -4.80
CA THR A 404 -43.33 -12.50 -3.42
C THR A 404 -42.75 -13.84 -3.01
N PHE A 405 -41.42 -13.91 -2.85
CA PHE A 405 -40.73 -15.13 -2.45
C PHE A 405 -40.95 -15.42 -0.96
N ALA A 406 -40.80 -14.38 -0.13
CA ALA A 406 -41.07 -14.45 1.30
C ALA A 406 -41.83 -13.19 1.73
N ASN A 407 -42.94 -13.40 2.46
CA ASN A 407 -43.78 -12.33 2.99
C ASN A 407 -43.80 -12.42 4.52
N GLY A 408 -43.70 -11.28 5.20
CA GLY A 408 -43.85 -11.24 6.66
C GLY A 408 -42.94 -12.24 7.37
N ILE A 409 -41.63 -12.14 7.10
CA ILE A 409 -40.57 -12.71 7.94
C ILE A 409 -41.00 -12.44 9.40
N ALA A 410 -41.46 -13.46 10.12
CA ALA A 410 -42.46 -13.30 11.19
C ALA A 410 -42.12 -12.20 12.23
N GLY A 411 -43.03 -11.26 12.47
CA GLY A 411 -42.96 -10.31 13.61
C GLY A 411 -42.59 -8.86 13.30
N GLY A 412 -42.63 -8.40 12.04
CA GLY A 412 -42.14 -7.06 11.69
C GLY A 412 -40.63 -7.09 11.50
N ALA A 413 -40.21 -7.59 10.34
CA ALA A 413 -38.82 -7.87 10.02
C ALA A 413 -38.37 -6.99 8.87
N TYR A 414 -37.22 -6.34 9.07
CA TYR A 414 -36.57 -5.45 8.13
C TYR A 414 -35.45 -6.24 7.41
N PRO A 415 -35.66 -6.75 6.18
CA PRO A 415 -34.64 -7.52 5.46
C PRO A 415 -33.53 -6.57 4.99
N ALA A 416 -32.47 -6.48 5.78
CA ALA A 416 -31.40 -5.50 5.55
C ALA A 416 -30.37 -5.99 4.52
N GLY A 417 -30.18 -7.31 4.41
CA GLY A 417 -29.23 -7.91 3.48
C GLY A 417 -29.72 -9.26 2.97
N ILE A 418 -29.38 -9.56 1.72
CA ILE A 418 -29.69 -10.84 1.05
C ILE A 418 -28.44 -11.38 0.36
N TYR A 419 -28.24 -12.69 0.44
CA TYR A 419 -27.19 -13.40 -0.27
C TYR A 419 -27.72 -14.72 -0.84
N VAL A 420 -27.38 -15.01 -2.09
CA VAL A 420 -27.69 -16.30 -2.74
C VAL A 420 -26.37 -16.96 -3.14
N ASN A 421 -26.12 -18.15 -2.57
CA ASN A 421 -24.89 -18.89 -2.88
C ASN A 421 -25.01 -19.67 -4.19
N THR A 422 -23.91 -20.29 -4.62
CA THR A 422 -23.83 -21.13 -5.83
C THR A 422 -24.75 -22.36 -5.82
N ASN A 423 -25.23 -22.78 -4.65
CA ASN A 423 -26.21 -23.85 -4.49
C ASN A 423 -27.67 -23.31 -4.46
N ASN A 424 -27.89 -22.04 -4.83
CA ASN A 424 -29.18 -21.37 -4.79
C ASN A 424 -29.86 -21.36 -3.40
N THR A 425 -29.05 -21.48 -2.34
CA THR A 425 -29.51 -21.29 -0.96
C THR A 425 -29.57 -19.80 -0.67
N ILE A 426 -30.70 -19.34 -0.15
CA ILE A 426 -30.98 -17.92 0.11
C ILE A 426 -30.78 -17.65 1.59
N PHE A 427 -29.98 -16.63 1.90
CA PHE A 427 -29.68 -16.16 3.25
C PHE A 427 -30.17 -14.72 3.39
N VAL A 428 -30.92 -14.44 4.45
CA VAL A 428 -31.45 -13.10 4.74
C VAL A 428 -31.10 -12.69 6.16
N ALA A 429 -30.50 -11.51 6.29
CA ALA A 429 -30.29 -10.85 7.58
C ALA A 429 -31.60 -10.17 8.02
N ASP A 430 -32.21 -10.67 9.09
CA ASP A 430 -33.43 -10.11 9.69
C ASP A 430 -33.03 -9.16 10.82
N TYR A 431 -32.95 -7.87 10.47
CA TYR A 431 -32.42 -6.82 11.33
C TYR A 431 -33.24 -6.61 12.61
N GLN A 432 -34.57 -6.65 12.53
CA GLN A 432 -35.43 -6.37 13.70
C GLN A 432 -35.53 -7.55 14.66
N ASN A 433 -35.44 -8.78 14.15
CA ASN A 433 -35.55 -9.98 14.98
C ASN A 433 -34.21 -10.63 15.33
N ASN A 434 -33.08 -9.95 15.05
CA ASN A 434 -31.74 -10.39 15.47
C ASN A 434 -31.40 -11.83 15.03
N ARG A 435 -31.68 -12.17 13.76
CA ARG A 435 -31.52 -13.54 13.27
C ARG A 435 -31.15 -13.62 11.79
N ILE A 436 -30.70 -14.79 11.37
CA ILE A 436 -30.52 -15.18 9.97
C ILE A 436 -31.62 -16.16 9.60
N GLN A 437 -32.28 -15.91 8.48
CA GLN A 437 -33.20 -16.88 7.88
C GLN A 437 -32.57 -17.49 6.63
N ILE A 438 -32.73 -18.81 6.49
CA ILE A 438 -32.08 -19.59 5.43
C ILE A 438 -33.14 -20.47 4.75
N TRP A 439 -33.18 -20.42 3.42
CA TRP A 439 -34.07 -21.25 2.60
C TRP A 439 -33.27 -22.18 1.69
N PHE A 440 -33.56 -23.48 1.77
CA PHE A 440 -33.09 -24.49 0.82
C PHE A 440 -34.17 -24.80 -0.22
N ASN A 441 -33.74 -25.20 -1.42
CA ASN A 441 -34.57 -25.89 -2.42
C ASN A 441 -35.93 -25.22 -2.73
N ASN A 442 -35.98 -23.88 -2.81
CA ASN A 442 -37.20 -23.11 -3.09
C ASN A 442 -38.36 -23.34 -2.10
N SER A 443 -38.07 -23.68 -0.85
CA SER A 443 -39.09 -23.74 0.22
C SER A 443 -39.78 -22.37 0.40
N ILE A 444 -41.07 -22.38 0.72
CA ILE A 444 -41.86 -21.16 1.00
C ILE A 444 -41.54 -20.63 2.41
N ASN A 445 -41.18 -21.52 3.34
CA ASN A 445 -40.81 -21.18 4.72
C ASN A 445 -39.29 -21.32 4.93
N PRO A 446 -38.69 -20.51 5.84
CA PRO A 446 -37.29 -20.63 6.18
C PRO A 446 -37.03 -22.03 6.75
N THR A 447 -36.10 -22.74 6.14
CA THR A 447 -35.76 -24.12 6.49
C THR A 447 -34.82 -24.19 7.70
N ARG A 448 -34.08 -23.11 7.96
CA ARG A 448 -33.22 -22.94 9.14
C ARG A 448 -33.28 -21.48 9.60
N THR A 449 -33.24 -21.27 10.90
CA THR A 449 -33.08 -19.95 11.53
C THR A 449 -31.91 -19.98 12.50
N ILE A 450 -31.04 -18.98 12.46
CA ILE A 450 -29.92 -18.80 13.38
C ILE A 450 -30.20 -17.53 14.22
N SER A 451 -30.30 -17.66 15.54
CA SER A 451 -30.73 -16.57 16.43
C SER A 451 -29.85 -16.38 17.68
N GLY A 452 -28.62 -16.92 17.69
CA GLY A 452 -27.74 -16.84 18.86
C GLY A 452 -26.91 -15.55 18.89
N ASN A 453 -27.01 -14.76 19.98
CA ASN A 453 -26.17 -13.59 20.26
C ASN A 453 -25.93 -12.63 19.07
N LEU A 454 -26.92 -12.46 18.20
CA LEU A 454 -26.90 -11.46 17.13
C LEU A 454 -27.60 -10.19 17.60
N THR A 455 -27.10 -9.03 17.18
CA THR A 455 -27.78 -7.75 17.40
C THR A 455 -27.84 -6.99 16.10
N ARG A 456 -29.06 -6.79 15.57
CA ARG A 456 -29.34 -5.90 14.44
C ARG A 456 -28.45 -6.14 13.21
N PRO A 457 -28.41 -7.37 12.65
CA PRO A 457 -27.54 -7.67 11.53
C PRO A 457 -27.98 -6.92 10.27
N PHE A 458 -27.06 -6.16 9.67
CA PHE A 458 -27.33 -5.44 8.43
C PHE A 458 -26.99 -6.23 7.17
N SER A 459 -25.95 -7.06 7.21
CA SER A 459 -25.40 -7.72 6.03
C SER A 459 -24.99 -9.15 6.33
N VAL A 460 -25.01 -9.98 5.29
CA VAL A 460 -24.64 -11.40 5.35
C VAL A 460 -23.88 -11.78 4.09
N PHE A 461 -22.85 -12.60 4.22
CA PHE A 461 -22.11 -13.17 3.10
C PHE A 461 -21.72 -14.62 3.41
N VAL A 462 -21.70 -15.50 2.41
CA VAL A 462 -21.29 -16.89 2.59
C VAL A 462 -20.11 -17.19 1.67
N SER A 463 -18.99 -17.60 2.25
CA SER A 463 -17.77 -17.97 1.53
C SER A 463 -17.86 -19.37 0.92
N SER A 464 -16.89 -19.71 0.07
CA SER A 464 -16.86 -20.97 -0.67
C SER A 464 -16.60 -22.20 0.22
N ASP A 465 -16.02 -22.01 1.41
CA ASP A 465 -15.90 -23.03 2.45
C ASP A 465 -17.23 -23.25 3.24
N GLY A 466 -18.29 -22.51 2.93
CA GLY A 466 -19.58 -22.57 3.60
C GLY A 466 -19.66 -21.77 4.92
N GLY A 467 -18.64 -20.98 5.24
CA GLY A 467 -18.66 -20.03 6.35
C GLY A 467 -19.69 -18.91 6.14
N ILE A 468 -20.59 -18.72 7.11
CA ILE A 468 -21.62 -17.67 7.07
C ILE A 468 -21.12 -16.49 7.91
N TYR A 469 -20.75 -15.38 7.27
CA TYR A 469 -20.31 -14.16 7.94
C TYR A 469 -21.47 -13.19 8.06
N ILE A 470 -21.61 -12.61 9.25
CA ILE A 470 -22.70 -11.69 9.56
C ILE A 470 -22.24 -10.55 10.44
N ASP A 471 -22.71 -9.36 10.12
CA ASP A 471 -22.60 -8.20 11.00
C ASP A 471 -23.33 -8.47 12.31
N ASN A 472 -22.65 -8.28 13.44
CA ASN A 472 -23.25 -8.44 14.77
C ASN A 472 -23.49 -7.08 15.47
N GLY A 473 -23.72 -6.01 14.69
CA GLY A 473 -24.13 -4.70 15.18
C GLY A 473 -23.14 -3.97 16.10
N TYR A 474 -23.47 -2.71 16.39
CA TYR A 474 -22.60 -1.80 17.15
C TYR A 474 -22.33 -2.25 18.59
N SER A 475 -23.31 -2.86 19.26
CA SER A 475 -23.18 -3.28 20.67
C SER A 475 -22.13 -4.38 20.88
N ASN A 476 -21.99 -5.29 19.91
CA ASN A 476 -20.97 -6.35 19.98
C ASN A 476 -19.68 -5.98 19.24
N GLY A 477 -19.72 -5.01 18.32
CA GLY A 477 -18.52 -4.44 17.67
C GLY A 477 -17.70 -5.48 16.91
N ARG A 478 -18.35 -6.43 16.23
CA ARG A 478 -17.68 -7.51 15.51
C ARG A 478 -18.54 -8.13 14.41
N ILE A 479 -17.89 -8.82 13.50
CA ILE A 479 -18.49 -9.73 12.51
C ILE A 479 -18.29 -11.15 13.05
N ASP A 480 -19.36 -11.93 13.05
CA ASP A 480 -19.35 -13.31 13.51
C ASP A 480 -19.34 -14.29 12.33
N LYS A 481 -18.51 -15.34 12.41
CA LYS A 481 -18.56 -16.50 11.52
C LYS A 481 -19.40 -17.59 12.17
N TRP A 482 -20.42 -18.03 11.45
CA TRP A 482 -21.25 -19.19 11.75
C TRP A 482 -20.93 -20.32 10.79
N THR A 483 -21.16 -21.55 11.25
CA THR A 483 -21.34 -22.69 10.36
C THR A 483 -22.80 -23.14 10.44
N LEU A 484 -23.33 -23.70 9.35
CA LEU A 484 -24.76 -23.97 9.20
C LEU A 484 -25.36 -24.79 10.36
N ASN A 485 -24.57 -25.68 10.96
CA ASN A 485 -25.00 -26.58 12.02
C ASN A 485 -24.50 -26.20 13.42
N ALA A 486 -23.70 -25.15 13.57
CA ALA A 486 -23.19 -24.75 14.87
C ALA A 486 -24.26 -24.03 15.71
N ASN A 487 -24.15 -24.20 17.02
CA ASN A 487 -24.97 -23.50 18.01
C ASN A 487 -24.30 -22.24 18.56
N PHE A 488 -23.06 -21.95 18.14
CA PHE A 488 -22.27 -20.79 18.55
C PHE A 488 -21.55 -20.18 17.35
N SER A 489 -21.29 -18.88 17.43
CA SER A 489 -20.40 -18.16 16.51
C SER A 489 -18.99 -18.04 17.06
N ILE A 490 -18.05 -17.79 16.15
CA ILE A 490 -16.70 -17.30 16.48
C ILE A 490 -16.52 -15.89 15.90
N PRO A 491 -15.87 -14.96 16.62
CA PRO A 491 -15.52 -13.65 16.06
C PRO A 491 -14.60 -13.80 14.85
N ALA A 492 -15.02 -13.30 13.69
CA ALA A 492 -14.22 -13.28 12.47
C ALA A 492 -13.36 -12.02 12.39
N MET A 493 -13.93 -10.86 12.73
CA MET A 493 -13.28 -9.55 12.63
C MET A 493 -13.91 -8.59 13.63
N TYR A 494 -13.09 -7.85 14.38
CA TYR A 494 -13.58 -6.79 15.26
C TYR A 494 -13.74 -5.49 14.47
N VAL A 495 -14.87 -4.81 14.67
CA VAL A 495 -15.23 -3.59 13.93
C VAL A 495 -15.78 -2.53 14.88
N THR A 496 -15.62 -1.28 14.50
CA THR A 496 -15.89 -0.13 15.37
C THR A 496 -17.18 0.59 14.99
N ALA A 497 -17.87 0.06 13.98
CA ALA A 497 -19.17 0.46 13.45
C ALA A 497 -19.84 -0.73 12.74
N PRO A 498 -21.18 -0.71 12.57
CA PRO A 498 -21.88 -1.75 11.82
C PRO A 498 -21.41 -1.87 10.37
N CYS A 499 -21.34 -3.09 9.88
CA CYS A 499 -20.98 -3.39 8.49
C CYS A 499 -22.23 -3.46 7.63
N TYR A 500 -22.46 -2.43 6.81
CA TYR A 500 -23.63 -2.38 5.91
C TYR A 500 -23.42 -3.20 4.62
N GLY A 501 -22.16 -3.49 4.29
CA GLY A 501 -21.78 -4.42 3.23
C GLY A 501 -20.70 -5.36 3.72
N LEU A 502 -20.84 -6.65 3.39
CA LEU A 502 -19.85 -7.70 3.66
C LEU A 502 -19.54 -8.45 2.36
N PHE A 503 -18.28 -8.81 2.20
CA PHE A 503 -17.83 -9.63 1.07
C PHE A 503 -16.63 -10.48 1.50
N VAL A 504 -16.52 -11.71 1.01
CA VAL A 504 -15.30 -12.51 1.15
C VAL A 504 -14.81 -12.86 -0.25
N ASP A 505 -13.59 -12.43 -0.57
CA ASP A 505 -13.00 -12.63 -1.89
C ASP A 505 -12.39 -14.04 -2.05
N ILE A 506 -11.88 -14.31 -3.25
CA ILE A 506 -11.19 -15.58 -3.57
C ILE A 506 -9.84 -15.73 -2.85
N SER A 507 -9.29 -14.66 -2.29
CA SER A 507 -8.07 -14.67 -1.46
C SER A 507 -8.35 -14.98 0.02
N ASN A 508 -9.60 -15.25 0.38
CA ASN A 508 -10.05 -15.44 1.77
C ASN A 508 -9.83 -14.18 2.63
N THR A 509 -10.07 -13.01 2.03
CA THR A 509 -10.08 -11.72 2.70
C THR A 509 -11.51 -11.27 2.94
N LEU A 510 -11.84 -10.95 4.20
CA LEU A 510 -13.14 -10.44 4.60
C LEU A 510 -13.15 -8.91 4.52
N TYR A 511 -14.13 -8.37 3.79
CA TYR A 511 -14.36 -6.94 3.59
C TYR A 511 -15.57 -6.50 4.41
N CYS A 512 -15.48 -5.30 5.00
CA CYS A 512 -16.58 -4.66 5.69
C CYS A 512 -16.66 -3.17 5.35
N SER A 513 -17.85 -2.75 4.90
CA SER A 513 -18.20 -1.35 4.70
C SER A 513 -18.76 -0.74 5.99
N MET A 514 -17.92 0.03 6.69
CA MET A 514 -18.29 0.68 7.95
C MET A 514 -18.92 2.05 7.67
N SER A 515 -20.25 2.09 7.58
CA SER A 515 -20.99 3.27 7.11
C SER A 515 -20.70 4.53 7.95
N SER A 516 -20.88 4.47 9.27
CA SER A 516 -20.63 5.62 10.16
C SER A 516 -19.15 5.96 10.34
N ARG A 517 -18.24 5.14 9.81
CA ARG A 517 -16.81 5.42 9.74
C ARG A 517 -16.36 5.84 8.34
N HIS A 518 -17.28 5.98 7.37
CA HIS A 518 -16.95 6.52 6.05
C HIS A 518 -15.78 5.79 5.36
N GLN A 519 -15.66 4.47 5.58
CA GLN A 519 -14.54 3.67 5.08
C GLN A 519 -14.91 2.20 4.87
N VAL A 520 -14.14 1.51 4.03
CA VAL A 520 -14.17 0.06 3.85
C VAL A 520 -12.87 -0.53 4.36
N VAL A 521 -12.98 -1.56 5.20
CA VAL A 521 -11.85 -2.25 5.81
C VAL A 521 -11.79 -3.71 5.41
N THR A 522 -10.62 -4.30 5.52
CA THR A 522 -10.37 -5.72 5.26
C THR A 522 -9.64 -6.40 6.42
N LYS A 523 -9.81 -7.71 6.51
CA LYS A 523 -9.01 -8.62 7.35
C LYS A 523 -8.78 -9.92 6.58
N SER A 524 -7.52 -10.36 6.46
CA SER A 524 -7.23 -11.70 5.94
C SER A 524 -7.71 -12.75 6.94
N LEU A 525 -8.44 -13.75 6.46
CA LEU A 525 -8.95 -14.86 7.28
C LEU A 525 -7.92 -16.01 7.39
N ASP A 526 -6.84 -15.95 6.62
CA ASP A 526 -5.74 -16.93 6.66
C ASP A 526 -4.74 -16.63 7.79
N ASN A 527 -4.74 -15.41 8.33
CA ASN A 527 -3.86 -14.98 9.41
C ASN A 527 -4.62 -14.74 10.73
N ASN A 528 -3.99 -15.09 11.86
CA ASN A 528 -4.56 -14.88 13.20
C ASN A 528 -4.47 -13.42 13.70
N SER A 529 -3.90 -12.50 12.90
CA SER A 529 -3.81 -11.09 13.27
C SER A 529 -5.20 -10.46 13.35
N ASN A 530 -5.46 -9.65 14.38
CA ASN A 530 -6.70 -8.89 14.50
C ASN A 530 -6.59 -7.48 13.89
N THR A 531 -5.46 -7.13 13.28
CA THR A 531 -5.26 -5.87 12.58
C THR A 531 -6.18 -5.78 11.37
N THR A 532 -6.87 -4.65 11.24
CA THR A 532 -7.72 -4.34 10.08
C THR A 532 -7.02 -3.35 9.18
N THR A 533 -7.30 -3.45 7.88
CA THR A 533 -6.67 -2.63 6.85
C THR A 533 -7.71 -1.82 6.11
N ILE A 534 -7.60 -0.50 6.12
CA ILE A 534 -8.44 0.42 5.34
C ILE A 534 -7.99 0.35 3.87
N ILE A 535 -8.95 0.09 2.99
CA ILE A 535 -8.74 -0.06 1.55
C ILE A 535 -9.52 0.95 0.71
N ALA A 536 -10.54 1.60 1.26
CA ALA A 536 -11.29 2.67 0.61
C ALA A 536 -11.89 3.63 1.64
N GLY A 537 -11.95 4.92 1.30
CA GLY A 537 -12.34 5.99 2.22
C GLY A 537 -11.22 6.35 3.21
N THR A 538 -11.27 7.56 3.75
CA THR A 538 -10.25 8.06 4.70
C THR A 538 -10.64 7.90 6.17
N GLY A 539 -11.88 7.48 6.45
CA GLY A 539 -12.45 7.51 7.79
C GLY A 539 -13.42 8.68 8.04
N CYS A 540 -13.55 9.60 7.07
CA CYS A 540 -14.32 10.84 7.18
C CYS A 540 -15.28 11.01 6.01
N SER A 541 -16.42 11.62 6.31
CA SER A 541 -17.40 12.04 5.33
C SER A 541 -16.80 13.06 4.37
N GLY A 542 -16.95 12.82 3.07
CA GLY A 542 -16.54 13.75 2.02
C GLY A 542 -16.86 13.22 0.63
N SER A 543 -16.70 14.07 -0.38
CA SER A 543 -17.08 13.78 -1.77
C SER A 543 -15.89 13.73 -2.75
N THR A 544 -14.66 13.96 -2.28
CA THR A 544 -13.45 13.78 -3.08
C THR A 544 -13.28 12.30 -3.47
N SER A 545 -12.43 11.99 -4.44
CA SER A 545 -12.25 10.63 -4.94
C SER A 545 -11.73 9.65 -3.88
N ASN A 546 -10.94 10.12 -2.92
CA ASN A 546 -10.41 9.30 -1.84
C ASN A 546 -11.35 9.19 -0.61
N MET A 547 -12.46 9.92 -0.62
CA MET A 547 -13.42 9.96 0.49
C MET A 547 -14.71 9.23 0.13
N LEU A 548 -15.34 8.67 1.16
CA LEU A 548 -16.67 8.08 1.09
C LEU A 548 -17.58 8.83 2.06
N ASP A 549 -18.88 8.82 1.80
CA ASP A 549 -19.86 9.32 2.74
C ASP A 549 -20.95 8.28 2.99
N TYR A 550 -20.83 7.64 4.16
CA TYR A 550 -21.76 6.64 4.65
C TYR A 550 -21.85 5.41 3.73
N PRO A 551 -20.73 4.74 3.40
CA PRO A 551 -20.72 3.67 2.40
C PRO A 551 -21.61 2.50 2.83
N TYR A 552 -22.30 1.92 1.85
CA TYR A 552 -23.30 0.85 2.02
C TYR A 552 -22.79 -0.47 1.41
N GLY A 553 -23.54 -1.11 0.52
CA GLY A 553 -23.16 -2.34 -0.16
C GLY A 553 -21.87 -2.22 -0.95
N ILE A 554 -21.15 -3.34 -0.98
CA ILE A 554 -19.86 -3.48 -1.66
C ILE A 554 -19.85 -4.75 -2.50
N TYR A 555 -19.01 -4.75 -3.53
CA TYR A 555 -18.71 -5.93 -4.34
C TYR A 555 -17.23 -5.92 -4.69
N VAL A 556 -16.58 -7.09 -4.68
CA VAL A 556 -15.18 -7.25 -5.09
C VAL A 556 -15.13 -8.22 -6.25
N ASP A 557 -14.52 -7.82 -7.36
CA ASP A 557 -14.38 -8.68 -8.53
C ASP A 557 -13.16 -9.63 -8.43
N ILE A 558 -12.95 -10.44 -9.46
CA ILE A 558 -11.83 -11.40 -9.53
C ILE A 558 -10.45 -10.73 -9.67
N ASN A 559 -10.40 -9.46 -10.07
CA ASN A 559 -9.18 -8.65 -10.13
C ASN A 559 -8.89 -7.92 -8.81
N PHE A 560 -9.72 -8.15 -7.78
CA PHE A 560 -9.70 -7.47 -6.48
C PHE A 560 -10.06 -5.99 -6.56
N ASP A 561 -10.78 -5.58 -7.60
CA ASP A 561 -11.34 -4.24 -7.72
C ASP A 561 -12.59 -4.13 -6.82
N LEU A 562 -12.61 -3.12 -5.96
CA LEU A 562 -13.68 -2.86 -5.00
C LEU A 562 -14.67 -1.82 -5.55
N TYR A 563 -15.94 -2.20 -5.63
CA TYR A 563 -17.06 -1.33 -5.93
C TYR A 563 -17.80 -0.98 -4.64
N VAL A 564 -18.02 0.31 -4.39
CA VAL A 564 -18.66 0.81 -3.16
C VAL A 564 -19.85 1.69 -3.52
N ALA A 565 -21.01 1.38 -2.93
CA ALA A 565 -22.16 2.28 -2.93
C ALA A 565 -21.91 3.43 -1.94
N ASP A 566 -21.55 4.60 -2.47
CA ASP A 566 -21.24 5.82 -1.72
C ASP A 566 -22.54 6.60 -1.49
N TYR A 567 -23.29 6.10 -0.50
CA TYR A 567 -24.70 6.37 -0.25
C TYR A 567 -25.05 7.87 -0.25
N ASN A 568 -24.45 8.68 0.63
CA ASN A 568 -24.82 10.09 0.74
C ASN A 568 -24.31 10.93 -0.44
N ASN A 569 -23.25 10.48 -1.11
CA ASN A 569 -22.74 11.12 -2.32
C ASN A 569 -23.52 10.74 -3.58
N ASN A 570 -24.50 9.83 -3.49
CA ASN A 570 -25.35 9.39 -4.60
C ASN A 570 -24.54 8.85 -5.80
N ARG A 571 -23.52 8.05 -5.53
CA ARG A 571 -22.63 7.51 -6.57
C ARG A 571 -22.14 6.09 -6.25
N ILE A 572 -21.63 5.40 -7.26
CA ILE A 572 -20.84 4.17 -7.10
C ILE A 572 -19.37 4.51 -7.40
N GLN A 573 -18.48 4.17 -6.47
CA GLN A 573 -17.04 4.34 -6.63
C GLN A 573 -16.33 3.01 -6.84
N LEU A 574 -15.39 2.99 -7.78
CA LEU A 574 -14.48 1.89 -8.08
C LEU A 574 -13.09 2.21 -7.52
N PHE A 575 -12.60 1.39 -6.61
CA PHE A 575 -11.24 1.42 -6.09
C PHE A 575 -10.49 0.22 -6.64
N ARG A 576 -9.50 0.46 -7.50
CA ARG A 576 -8.64 -0.61 -8.00
C ARG A 576 -7.65 -1.06 -6.94
N LEU A 577 -7.18 -2.30 -7.04
CA LEU A 577 -6.22 -2.85 -6.09
C LEU A 577 -5.01 -1.90 -5.88
N GLY A 578 -4.80 -1.47 -4.63
CA GLY A 578 -3.72 -0.56 -4.24
C GLY A 578 -3.99 0.94 -4.43
N GLN A 579 -5.13 1.34 -5.00
CA GLN A 579 -5.51 2.74 -5.18
C GLN A 579 -6.42 3.22 -4.04
N LEU A 580 -6.08 4.37 -3.42
CA LEU A 580 -6.94 5.02 -2.41
C LEU A 580 -7.97 5.99 -3.01
N SER A 581 -7.74 6.47 -4.23
CA SER A 581 -8.68 7.32 -4.94
C SER A 581 -9.60 6.47 -5.80
N GLY A 582 -10.89 6.57 -5.55
CA GLY A 582 -11.93 5.94 -6.33
C GLY A 582 -12.19 6.68 -7.65
N LYS A 583 -12.53 5.91 -8.68
CA LYS A 583 -13.14 6.41 -9.90
C LYS A 583 -14.66 6.31 -9.76
N THR A 584 -15.38 7.41 -9.93
CA THR A 584 -16.85 7.35 -10.03
C THR A 584 -17.26 6.62 -11.30
N VAL A 585 -17.98 5.50 -11.17
CA VAL A 585 -18.45 4.68 -12.31
C VAL A 585 -19.94 4.86 -12.59
N ALA A 586 -20.74 5.28 -11.59
CA ALA A 586 -22.17 5.57 -11.76
C ALA A 586 -22.64 6.69 -10.82
N GLY A 587 -23.68 7.43 -11.21
CA GLY A 587 -24.28 8.51 -10.41
C GLY A 587 -23.54 9.85 -10.46
N ASN A 588 -23.65 10.63 -9.39
CA ASN A 588 -23.12 12.00 -9.33
C ASN A 588 -21.59 12.02 -9.53
N LEU A 589 -21.11 13.01 -10.31
CA LEU A 589 -19.69 13.18 -10.68
C LEU A 589 -19.14 12.09 -11.64
N SER A 590 -19.99 11.23 -12.21
CA SER A 590 -19.58 10.37 -13.32
C SER A 590 -19.43 11.20 -14.60
N LEU A 591 -18.31 11.01 -15.32
CA LEU A 591 -18.02 11.72 -16.57
C LEU A 591 -19.05 11.42 -17.67
N ASN A 592 -19.64 10.21 -17.64
CA ASN A 592 -20.64 9.72 -18.59
C ASN A 592 -21.95 9.38 -17.85
N ALA A 593 -22.46 10.31 -17.01
CA ALA A 593 -23.66 10.08 -16.24
C ALA A 593 -24.90 9.93 -17.14
N THR A 594 -25.35 8.68 -17.34
CA THR A 594 -26.62 8.38 -18.05
C THR A 594 -27.79 8.16 -17.09
N ILE A 595 -27.52 8.17 -15.77
CA ILE A 595 -28.53 7.98 -14.73
C ILE A 595 -28.19 8.80 -13.48
N THR A 596 -29.23 9.35 -12.85
CA THR A 596 -29.13 9.96 -11.52
C THR A 596 -29.47 8.92 -10.47
N LEU A 597 -28.55 8.66 -9.55
CA LEU A 597 -28.78 7.81 -8.39
C LEU A 597 -29.24 8.67 -7.21
N ASN A 598 -29.95 8.06 -6.27
CA ASN A 598 -30.35 8.66 -5.00
C ASN A 598 -30.19 7.63 -3.89
N ARG A 599 -29.13 7.80 -3.10
CA ARG A 599 -28.76 6.95 -1.98
C ARG A 599 -28.69 5.46 -2.34
N PRO A 600 -27.78 5.08 -3.25
CA PRO A 600 -27.63 3.68 -3.63
C PRO A 600 -27.17 2.84 -2.42
N THR A 601 -27.73 1.65 -2.27
CA THR A 601 -27.52 0.78 -1.11
C THR A 601 -26.83 -0.53 -1.45
N GLY A 602 -26.91 -0.99 -2.70
CA GLY A 602 -26.33 -2.25 -3.15
C GLY A 602 -25.74 -2.14 -4.55
N VAL A 603 -24.67 -2.91 -4.78
CA VAL A 603 -23.99 -3.04 -6.07
C VAL A 603 -23.57 -4.50 -6.26
N VAL A 604 -23.81 -5.07 -7.44
CA VAL A 604 -23.28 -6.37 -7.86
C VAL A 604 -22.90 -6.31 -9.34
N LEU A 605 -22.05 -7.24 -9.78
CA LEU A 605 -21.63 -7.35 -11.18
C LEU A 605 -22.10 -8.69 -11.77
N ASP A 606 -22.30 -8.71 -13.09
CA ASP A 606 -22.45 -9.93 -13.87
C ASP A 606 -21.10 -10.46 -14.37
N ALA A 607 -21.09 -11.55 -15.12
CA ALA A 607 -19.85 -12.20 -15.58
C ALA A 607 -19.03 -11.36 -16.57
N ASP A 608 -19.64 -10.38 -17.24
CA ASP A 608 -19.00 -9.46 -18.17
C ASP A 608 -18.69 -8.10 -17.50
N SER A 609 -18.78 -8.04 -16.17
CA SER A 609 -18.51 -6.86 -15.34
C SER A 609 -19.51 -5.70 -15.51
N TYR A 610 -20.72 -5.95 -15.99
CA TYR A 610 -21.79 -4.95 -16.01
C TYR A 610 -22.39 -4.74 -14.61
N LEU A 611 -22.61 -3.48 -14.24
CA LEU A 611 -23.12 -3.11 -12.91
C LEU A 611 -24.64 -3.25 -12.78
N PHE A 612 -25.07 -3.78 -11.64
CA PHE A 612 -26.46 -3.77 -11.17
C PHE A 612 -26.52 -3.08 -9.82
N ILE A 613 -27.35 -2.03 -9.72
CA ILE A 613 -27.35 -1.12 -8.58
C ILE A 613 -28.76 -1.04 -7.98
N VAL A 614 -28.82 -1.09 -6.65
CA VAL A 614 -30.03 -0.79 -5.87
C VAL A 614 -30.08 0.71 -5.62
N ASP A 615 -31.00 1.40 -6.30
CA ASP A 615 -31.20 2.85 -6.21
C ASP A 615 -32.31 3.16 -5.20
N SER A 616 -31.97 3.03 -3.91
CA SER A 616 -32.89 2.85 -2.78
C SER A 616 -33.97 3.93 -2.69
N LEU A 617 -33.60 5.21 -2.65
CA LEU A 617 -34.58 6.28 -2.49
C LEU A 617 -35.34 6.62 -3.77
N ASN A 618 -34.88 6.13 -4.92
CA ASN A 618 -35.67 6.13 -6.16
C ASN A 618 -36.52 4.86 -6.31
N ASN A 619 -36.50 3.95 -5.32
CA ASN A 619 -37.33 2.75 -5.24
C ASN A 619 -37.20 1.82 -6.45
N ARG A 620 -35.99 1.68 -6.99
CA ARG A 620 -35.77 0.96 -8.26
C ARG A 620 -34.44 0.22 -8.29
N ILE A 621 -34.34 -0.72 -9.24
CA ILE A 621 -33.08 -1.39 -9.60
C ILE A 621 -32.67 -0.92 -10.98
N VAL A 622 -31.39 -0.56 -11.13
CA VAL A 622 -30.82 -0.07 -12.39
C VAL A 622 -29.67 -0.99 -12.83
N GLY A 623 -29.52 -1.18 -14.13
CA GLY A 623 -28.47 -2.01 -14.71
C GLY A 623 -27.73 -1.26 -15.79
N GLU A 624 -26.44 -1.53 -15.90
CA GLU A 624 -25.59 -1.05 -16.97
C GLU A 624 -25.92 -1.78 -18.29
N ALA A 625 -25.84 -1.03 -19.39
CA ALA A 625 -25.95 -1.54 -20.74
C ALA A 625 -24.91 -0.82 -21.63
N PRO A 626 -24.64 -1.28 -22.87
CA PRO A 626 -23.63 -0.66 -23.74
C PRO A 626 -23.78 0.84 -23.97
N ASN A 627 -25.02 1.36 -23.88
CA ASN A 627 -25.33 2.78 -24.04
C ASN A 627 -25.52 3.52 -22.69
N GLY A 628 -25.04 2.94 -21.59
CA GLY A 628 -25.19 3.44 -20.23
C GLY A 628 -26.26 2.70 -19.42
N PHE A 629 -26.62 3.27 -18.27
CA PHE A 629 -27.58 2.70 -17.33
C PHE A 629 -29.03 2.84 -17.78
N ARG A 630 -29.81 1.79 -17.55
CA ARG A 630 -31.27 1.75 -17.70
C ARG A 630 -31.94 1.24 -16.43
N CYS A 631 -33.20 1.64 -16.24
CA CYS A 631 -34.01 1.05 -15.18
C CYS A 631 -34.46 -0.37 -15.56
N LEU A 632 -34.41 -1.29 -14.61
CA LEU A 632 -34.80 -2.70 -14.77
C LEU A 632 -36.11 -3.01 -14.04
N VAL A 633 -36.24 -2.53 -12.80
CA VAL A 633 -37.36 -2.82 -11.89
C VAL A 633 -37.74 -1.54 -11.16
N GLY A 634 -39.04 -1.30 -10.91
CA GLY A 634 -39.50 -0.13 -10.14
C GLY A 634 -39.44 1.20 -10.92
N CYS A 635 -39.51 1.14 -12.26
CA CYS A 635 -39.21 2.28 -13.12
C CYS A 635 -40.22 3.43 -13.09
N SER A 636 -41.36 3.27 -12.40
CA SER A 636 -42.24 4.40 -12.08
C SER A 636 -41.57 5.41 -11.12
N GLY A 637 -40.52 5.00 -10.40
CA GLY A 637 -39.82 5.81 -9.39
C GLY A 637 -40.64 6.07 -8.12
N SER A 638 -41.88 5.61 -8.07
CA SER A 638 -42.80 5.75 -6.94
C SER A 638 -42.69 4.56 -6.01
N SER A 639 -42.57 4.84 -4.70
CA SER A 639 -42.68 3.80 -3.69
C SER A 639 -44.08 3.18 -3.70
N GLY A 640 -44.14 1.88 -3.45
CA GLY A 640 -45.41 1.15 -3.38
C GLY A 640 -45.25 -0.31 -3.02
N SER A 641 -46.37 -0.98 -2.80
CA SER A 641 -46.42 -2.38 -2.35
C SER A 641 -46.99 -3.35 -3.41
N THR A 642 -47.33 -2.86 -4.60
CA THR A 642 -47.75 -3.72 -5.71
C THR A 642 -46.58 -4.59 -6.21
N SER A 643 -46.85 -5.59 -7.04
CA SER A 643 -45.84 -6.55 -7.52
C SER A 643 -44.79 -5.92 -8.45
N ASN A 644 -45.05 -4.75 -9.02
CA ASN A 644 -44.14 -4.02 -9.91
C ASN A 644 -43.47 -2.79 -9.23
N GLN A 645 -43.76 -2.55 -7.95
CA GLN A 645 -43.18 -1.45 -7.16
C GLN A 645 -42.32 -1.99 -6.02
N LEU A 646 -41.35 -1.18 -5.60
CA LEU A 646 -40.50 -1.40 -4.45
C LEU A 646 -40.65 -0.24 -3.47
N ASN A 647 -40.17 -0.39 -2.24
CA ASN A 647 -40.15 0.64 -1.22
C ASN A 647 -38.86 0.54 -0.40
N ASP A 648 -37.92 1.45 -0.69
CA ASP A 648 -36.58 1.52 -0.10
C ASP A 648 -35.82 0.17 -0.13
N PRO A 649 -35.58 -0.40 -1.33
CA PRO A 649 -34.89 -1.66 -1.46
C PRO A 649 -33.44 -1.57 -0.96
N SER A 650 -32.96 -2.55 -0.19
CA SER A 650 -31.64 -2.49 0.46
C SER A 650 -30.56 -3.29 -0.25
N ALA A 651 -30.92 -4.42 -0.85
CA ALA A 651 -29.96 -5.37 -1.41
C ALA A 651 -30.57 -6.21 -2.53
N LEU A 652 -29.71 -6.69 -3.44
CA LEU A 652 -30.09 -7.57 -4.54
C LEU A 652 -29.08 -8.72 -4.69
N SER A 653 -29.52 -9.87 -5.18
CA SER A 653 -28.66 -11.02 -5.49
C SER A 653 -29.29 -11.90 -6.58
N PHE A 654 -28.48 -12.69 -7.29
CA PHE A 654 -28.92 -13.58 -8.36
C PHE A 654 -28.82 -15.05 -7.97
N ASP A 655 -29.74 -15.86 -8.48
CA ASP A 655 -29.55 -17.32 -8.50
C ASP A 655 -28.75 -17.77 -9.73
N SER A 656 -28.37 -19.04 -9.78
CA SER A 656 -27.61 -19.63 -10.89
C SER A 656 -28.34 -19.63 -12.23
N TYR A 657 -29.66 -19.35 -12.23
CA TYR A 657 -30.48 -19.25 -13.43
C TYR A 657 -30.64 -17.79 -13.90
N GLY A 658 -30.08 -16.83 -13.16
CA GLY A 658 -30.18 -15.39 -13.46
C GLY A 658 -31.46 -14.73 -12.96
N ASN A 659 -32.26 -15.38 -12.10
CA ASN A 659 -33.40 -14.72 -11.46
C ASN A 659 -32.89 -13.74 -10.40
N MET A 660 -33.56 -12.59 -10.29
CA MET A 660 -33.19 -11.53 -9.37
C MET A 660 -34.02 -11.62 -8.09
N PHE A 661 -33.35 -11.62 -6.94
CA PHE A 661 -33.96 -11.51 -5.62
C PHE A 661 -33.64 -10.14 -5.04
N VAL A 662 -34.67 -9.42 -4.60
CA VAL A 662 -34.56 -8.06 -4.05
C VAL A 662 -35.17 -8.02 -2.66
N ALA A 663 -34.42 -7.46 -1.71
CA ALA A 663 -34.92 -7.14 -0.38
C ALA A 663 -35.72 -5.83 -0.45
N ASP A 664 -37.05 -5.93 -0.42
CA ASP A 664 -37.99 -4.81 -0.49
C ASP A 664 -38.33 -4.35 0.93
N THR A 665 -37.40 -3.58 1.49
CA THR A 665 -37.18 -3.43 2.94
C THR A 665 -38.37 -2.86 3.68
N LEU A 666 -38.91 -1.72 3.25
CA LEU A 666 -40.04 -1.09 3.93
C LEU A 666 -41.37 -1.81 3.69
N ASN A 667 -41.43 -2.70 2.71
CA ASN A 667 -42.54 -3.62 2.50
C ASN A 667 -42.37 -4.95 3.26
N ASN A 668 -41.27 -5.15 4.00
CA ASN A 668 -40.97 -6.34 4.80
C ASN A 668 -41.07 -7.66 4.01
N ARG A 669 -40.62 -7.66 2.75
CA ARG A 669 -40.71 -8.82 1.85
C ARG A 669 -39.46 -9.02 1.01
N ILE A 670 -39.28 -10.23 0.51
CA ILE A 670 -38.31 -10.55 -0.54
C ILE A 670 -39.06 -10.78 -1.85
N GLN A 671 -38.72 -10.00 -2.88
CA GLN A 671 -39.29 -10.10 -4.21
C GLN A 671 -38.40 -10.92 -5.13
N LYS A 672 -38.99 -11.82 -5.90
CA LYS A 672 -38.31 -12.58 -6.96
C LYS A 672 -38.82 -12.11 -8.33
N PHE A 673 -37.90 -11.68 -9.17
CA PHE A 673 -38.13 -11.35 -10.58
C PHE A 673 -37.50 -12.45 -11.44
N VAL A 674 -38.32 -13.06 -12.29
CA VAL A 674 -37.88 -14.18 -13.13
C VAL A 674 -37.21 -13.64 -14.38
N LEU A 675 -36.08 -14.23 -14.78
CA LEU A 675 -35.41 -13.87 -16.03
C LEU A 675 -36.36 -14.17 -17.21
N PHE A 676 -36.69 -13.14 -18.00
CA PHE A 676 -37.66 -13.25 -19.09
C PHE A 676 -36.97 -13.51 -20.44
N THR A 677 -36.02 -12.65 -20.82
CA THR A 677 -35.17 -12.87 -21.99
C THR A 677 -33.72 -12.54 -21.66
N ASN A 678 -32.81 -13.35 -22.20
CA ASN A 678 -31.38 -13.08 -22.23
C ASN A 678 -30.87 -13.00 -23.69
N SER A 679 -31.76 -12.71 -24.65
CA SER A 679 -31.48 -12.59 -26.08
C SER A 679 -32.03 -11.26 -26.59
N CYS A 680 -31.35 -10.64 -27.56
CA CYS A 680 -31.77 -9.36 -28.15
C CYS A 680 -32.82 -9.51 -29.28
N GLU A 681 -33.51 -10.65 -29.38
CA GLU A 681 -34.55 -10.87 -30.39
C GLU A 681 -35.90 -10.29 -29.94
N GLN A 682 -36.56 -9.53 -30.82
CA GLN A 682 -37.78 -8.80 -30.52
C GLN A 682 -39.00 -9.73 -30.34
N SER A 683 -39.48 -9.87 -29.11
CA SER A 683 -40.75 -10.55 -28.80
C SER A 683 -41.93 -9.56 -28.88
N THR A 684 -42.80 -9.74 -29.87
CA THR A 684 -44.18 -9.20 -29.84
C THR A 684 -45.02 -9.98 -28.82
N THR A 685 -45.60 -9.24 -27.86
CA THR A 685 -46.27 -9.71 -26.64
C THR A 685 -47.50 -10.61 -26.84
N SER A 686 -47.64 -11.66 -26.02
CA SER A 686 -48.92 -12.35 -25.74
C SER A 686 -49.08 -12.65 -24.24
N GLN A 687 -50.25 -12.34 -23.67
CA GLN A 687 -50.68 -12.73 -22.31
C GLN A 687 -51.29 -14.15 -22.32
N GLN A 688 -50.59 -15.10 -21.68
CA GLN A 688 -51.00 -16.04 -20.60
C GLN A 688 -52.53 -16.25 -20.33
N VAL A 689 -53.13 -17.42 -20.03
CA VAL A 689 -52.73 -18.68 -19.32
C VAL A 689 -53.79 -19.82 -19.63
N PRO A 690 -53.89 -21.00 -18.96
CA PRO A 690 -53.56 -22.34 -19.49
C PRO A 690 -54.73 -23.38 -19.45
N ILE A 691 -54.38 -24.68 -19.54
CA ILE A 691 -54.98 -25.88 -18.87
C ILE A 691 -55.32 -27.04 -19.84
N THR A 692 -54.32 -27.93 -19.95
CA THR A 692 -54.29 -29.40 -19.83
C THR A 692 -55.31 -30.34 -20.51
N THR A 693 -54.72 -31.44 -21.03
CA THR A 693 -55.21 -32.85 -21.13
C THR A 693 -56.36 -33.12 -22.12
N LEU A 694 -56.42 -34.17 -22.95
CA LEU A 694 -55.82 -35.52 -23.00
C LEU A 694 -56.06 -35.98 -24.50
N VAL A 695 -55.05 -36.48 -25.23
CA VAL A 695 -54.86 -37.92 -25.59
C VAL A 695 -55.62 -38.47 -26.82
N ASN A 696 -54.80 -39.02 -27.73
CA ASN A 696 -54.95 -40.18 -28.65
C ASN A 696 -55.69 -40.04 -29.99
N THR A 697 -54.95 -40.15 -31.12
CA THR A 697 -54.73 -41.34 -32.02
C THR A 697 -55.61 -41.20 -33.29
N ILE A 698 -55.26 -41.49 -34.55
CA ILE A 698 -54.53 -42.60 -35.19
C ILE A 698 -53.97 -42.13 -36.58
N GLU A 699 -52.87 -42.80 -36.93
CA GLU A 699 -52.11 -43.06 -38.16
C GLU A 699 -52.66 -42.87 -39.61
N ASN A 700 -51.68 -42.54 -40.48
CA ASN A 700 -51.34 -43.04 -41.83
C ASN A 700 -52.30 -42.87 -43.05
N SER A 701 -51.90 -42.08 -44.05
CA SER A 701 -51.22 -42.56 -45.29
C SER A 701 -51.30 -41.58 -46.50
N THR A 702 -50.11 -41.29 -47.04
CA THR A 702 -49.65 -41.09 -48.45
C THR A 702 -50.49 -40.40 -49.55
N ASP A 703 -49.92 -39.29 -50.06
CA ASP A 703 -49.76 -38.78 -51.44
C ASP A 703 -50.93 -38.57 -52.44
N VAL A 704 -51.10 -37.29 -52.87
CA VAL A 704 -51.06 -36.71 -54.25
C VAL A 704 -51.96 -35.45 -54.42
N LEU A 705 -51.42 -34.49 -55.20
CA LEU A 705 -51.75 -33.09 -55.46
C LEU A 705 -53.19 -32.64 -55.88
N SER A 706 -53.49 -31.40 -55.45
CA SER A 706 -54.13 -30.25 -56.14
C SER A 706 -55.67 -30.10 -56.25
N THR A 707 -56.15 -29.03 -55.58
CA THR A 707 -57.20 -28.02 -55.92
C THR A 707 -58.62 -28.45 -56.35
N PHE A 708 -59.66 -28.09 -55.57
CA PHE A 708 -60.53 -26.89 -55.76
C PHE A 708 -61.74 -26.89 -54.78
N VAL A 709 -61.92 -25.76 -54.08
CA VAL A 709 -63.13 -25.00 -53.67
C VAL A 709 -64.49 -25.73 -53.55
N THR A 710 -65.17 -25.64 -52.40
CA THR A 710 -66.43 -24.86 -52.19
C THR A 710 -67.07 -25.08 -50.80
N THR A 711 -67.74 -24.02 -50.37
CA THR A 711 -68.47 -23.68 -49.14
C THR A 711 -69.43 -24.75 -48.57
N ILE A 712 -69.54 -24.81 -47.24
CA ILE A 712 -70.73 -25.35 -46.53
C ILE A 712 -71.20 -24.31 -45.51
N ASN A 713 -72.46 -23.88 -45.66
CA ASN A 713 -73.21 -23.08 -44.68
C ASN A 713 -74.04 -24.00 -43.80
N VAL A 714 -74.10 -23.77 -42.48
CA VAL A 714 -75.15 -24.32 -41.61
C VAL A 714 -75.61 -23.28 -40.58
N PHE A 715 -76.93 -23.07 -40.57
CA PHE A 715 -77.70 -22.18 -39.68
C PHE A 715 -78.06 -22.87 -38.35
N THR A 716 -78.14 -22.10 -37.24
CA THR A 716 -79.07 -22.39 -36.13
C THR A 716 -79.54 -21.12 -35.39
N THR A 717 -80.78 -21.18 -34.91
CA THR A 717 -81.63 -20.15 -34.29
C THR A 717 -81.54 -20.09 -32.75
N SER A 718 -81.82 -18.89 -32.19
CA SER A 718 -82.20 -18.46 -30.81
C SER A 718 -82.01 -19.42 -29.60
N LEU A 719 -81.63 -19.00 -28.38
CA LEU A 719 -81.66 -17.75 -27.62
C LEU A 719 -80.47 -17.75 -26.63
N GLY A 720 -79.71 -16.64 -26.56
CA GLY A 720 -78.89 -16.25 -25.40
C GLY A 720 -77.64 -17.09 -25.04
N LYS A 721 -76.46 -16.46 -25.20
CA LYS A 721 -75.07 -16.80 -24.76
C LYS A 721 -74.11 -17.39 -25.82
N VAL A 722 -73.02 -16.63 -25.99
CA VAL A 722 -71.68 -16.88 -26.58
C VAL A 722 -71.61 -17.43 -28.02
N GLN A 723 -70.97 -16.66 -28.90
CA GLN A 723 -70.51 -17.08 -30.23
C GLN A 723 -69.00 -16.76 -30.35
N GLN A 724 -68.19 -17.79 -30.54
CA GLN A 724 -66.75 -17.73 -30.86
C GLN A 724 -66.56 -17.80 -32.38
N SER A 725 -65.62 -17.04 -32.93
CA SER A 725 -65.12 -17.20 -34.31
C SER A 725 -63.75 -17.90 -34.28
N VAL A 726 -63.61 -18.98 -35.04
CA VAL A 726 -62.38 -19.78 -35.21
C VAL A 726 -61.68 -19.34 -36.49
N SER A 727 -60.37 -19.08 -36.45
CA SER A 727 -59.51 -18.92 -37.63
C SER A 727 -58.54 -20.10 -37.70
N ILE A 728 -58.55 -20.84 -38.81
CA ILE A 728 -57.69 -22.00 -39.08
C ILE A 728 -56.53 -21.54 -39.98
N PHE A 729 -55.30 -21.84 -39.58
CA PHE A 729 -54.10 -21.65 -40.42
C PHE A 729 -53.66 -23.00 -40.99
N ILE A 730 -53.49 -23.07 -42.31
CA ILE A 730 -52.94 -24.22 -43.03
C ILE A 730 -51.44 -23.95 -43.26
N ALA A 731 -50.57 -24.88 -42.83
CA ALA A 731 -49.15 -24.84 -43.13
C ALA A 731 -48.88 -25.50 -44.49
N VAL A 732 -48.15 -24.80 -45.37
CA VAL A 732 -47.64 -25.34 -46.64
C VAL A 732 -46.22 -25.86 -46.39
N GLN A 733 -45.97 -27.13 -46.70
CA GLN A 733 -44.61 -27.70 -46.71
C GLN A 733 -44.03 -27.65 -48.12
N CYS A 734 -42.79 -27.17 -48.21
CA CYS A 734 -42.02 -27.12 -49.46
C CYS A 734 -41.55 -28.53 -49.84
N ASN A 735 -41.78 -28.93 -51.10
CA ASN A 735 -41.51 -30.29 -51.58
C ASN A 735 -40.02 -30.54 -51.88
N ASP A 736 -39.25 -29.48 -52.07
CA ASP A 736 -37.79 -29.55 -52.23
C ASP A 736 -37.15 -29.14 -50.90
N THR A 737 -36.38 -30.04 -50.30
CA THR A 737 -35.71 -29.77 -49.03
C THR A 737 -34.75 -28.60 -49.14
N ALA A 738 -34.26 -28.24 -50.33
CA ALA A 738 -33.31 -27.15 -50.55
C ALA A 738 -33.90 -25.74 -50.36
N TYR A 739 -35.20 -25.57 -50.14
CA TYR A 739 -35.84 -24.25 -49.92
C TYR A 739 -36.93 -24.27 -48.84
N ILE A 740 -37.03 -23.19 -48.06
CA ILE A 740 -37.91 -22.99 -46.91
C ILE A 740 -38.69 -21.66 -47.02
N GLY A 741 -39.65 -21.46 -46.11
CA GLY A 741 -40.49 -20.26 -46.02
C GLY A 741 -41.88 -20.42 -46.64
N SER A 742 -42.79 -19.50 -46.32
CA SER A 742 -44.22 -19.58 -46.69
C SER A 742 -44.52 -19.60 -48.19
N ASN A 743 -43.54 -19.24 -49.02
CA ASN A 743 -43.59 -19.33 -50.49
C ASN A 743 -42.43 -20.18 -51.09
N CYS A 744 -41.67 -20.93 -50.28
CA CYS A 744 -40.55 -21.78 -50.73
C CYS A 744 -39.46 -21.04 -51.55
N ASN A 745 -39.15 -19.79 -51.18
CA ASN A 745 -38.21 -18.93 -51.91
C ASN A 745 -36.91 -18.65 -51.13
N VAL A 746 -36.75 -19.18 -49.91
CA VAL A 746 -35.55 -19.00 -49.09
C VAL A 746 -34.72 -20.27 -49.19
N SER A 747 -33.45 -20.20 -49.60
CA SER A 747 -32.57 -21.38 -49.62
C SER A 747 -32.54 -22.03 -48.23
N ASN A 748 -32.58 -23.36 -48.12
CA ASN A 748 -32.41 -24.08 -46.84
C ASN A 748 -30.95 -24.13 -46.40
N ASN A 749 -30.03 -23.75 -47.29
CA ASN A 749 -28.61 -23.87 -47.05
C ASN A 749 -28.20 -22.76 -46.08
N ILE A 750 -27.93 -23.16 -44.84
CA ILE A 750 -27.50 -22.26 -43.76
C ILE A 750 -26.26 -21.43 -44.15
N CYS A 751 -25.39 -21.97 -45.00
CA CYS A 751 -24.23 -21.24 -45.50
C CYS A 751 -24.63 -20.04 -46.39
N ASP A 752 -25.73 -20.13 -47.14
CA ASP A 752 -26.21 -19.06 -48.02
C ASP A 752 -27.03 -18.00 -47.26
N ILE A 753 -27.64 -18.39 -46.13
CA ILE A 753 -28.51 -17.51 -45.32
C ILE A 753 -27.70 -16.71 -44.30
N ALA A 754 -26.80 -17.38 -43.56
CA ALA A 754 -26.20 -16.82 -42.36
C ALA A 754 -24.70 -16.48 -42.50
N ASN A 755 -24.02 -16.98 -43.54
CA ASN A 755 -22.55 -16.91 -43.68
C ASN A 755 -21.81 -17.03 -42.33
N PRO A 756 -22.00 -18.14 -41.60
CA PRO A 756 -21.66 -18.21 -40.19
C PRO A 756 -20.14 -18.34 -39.91
N CYS A 757 -19.34 -18.64 -40.94
CA CYS A 757 -17.90 -18.81 -40.79
C CYS A 757 -17.18 -17.45 -40.86
N GLN A 758 -16.38 -17.18 -39.83
CA GLN A 758 -15.60 -15.96 -39.72
C GLN A 758 -14.22 -16.11 -40.39
N ASN A 759 -13.48 -15.01 -40.54
CA ASN A 759 -12.09 -14.99 -41.02
C ASN A 759 -11.86 -15.74 -42.35
N ASN A 760 -12.76 -15.57 -43.32
CA ASN A 760 -12.74 -16.26 -44.62
C ASN A 760 -12.85 -17.81 -44.53
N GLY A 761 -13.38 -18.35 -43.44
CA GLY A 761 -13.72 -19.78 -43.36
C GLY A 761 -14.71 -20.21 -44.44
N THR A 762 -14.47 -21.36 -45.05
CA THR A 762 -15.37 -21.91 -46.07
C THR A 762 -16.48 -22.71 -45.38
N CYS A 763 -17.72 -22.23 -45.51
CA CYS A 763 -18.88 -22.90 -44.93
C CYS A 763 -19.30 -24.10 -45.79
N ILE A 764 -19.43 -25.26 -45.16
CA ILE A 764 -19.95 -26.49 -45.78
C ILE A 764 -21.18 -26.93 -45.01
N ASN A 765 -22.29 -27.12 -45.72
CA ASN A 765 -23.51 -27.64 -45.14
C ASN A 765 -23.35 -29.14 -44.84
N ASN A 766 -23.67 -29.57 -43.61
CA ASN A 766 -23.40 -30.94 -43.15
C ASN A 766 -24.69 -31.73 -42.94
N THR A 767 -25.71 -31.17 -42.27
CA THR A 767 -27.05 -31.79 -42.11
C THR A 767 -28.16 -30.73 -42.02
N PHE A 768 -29.44 -31.16 -41.92
CA PHE A 768 -30.65 -30.30 -41.91
C PHE A 768 -30.59 -29.09 -40.96
N ASP A 769 -29.85 -29.17 -39.85
CA ASP A 769 -29.66 -28.07 -38.88
C ASP A 769 -28.18 -27.84 -38.53
N SER A 770 -27.21 -28.35 -39.31
CA SER A 770 -25.78 -28.21 -38.98
C SER A 770 -24.88 -27.90 -40.17
N TYR A 771 -23.89 -27.05 -39.90
CA TYR A 771 -22.85 -26.65 -40.84
C TYR A 771 -21.47 -26.86 -40.21
N ILE A 772 -20.46 -26.97 -41.05
CA ILE A 772 -19.05 -27.05 -40.66
C ILE A 772 -18.31 -25.92 -41.35
N CYS A 773 -17.55 -25.15 -40.56
CA CYS A 773 -16.62 -24.17 -41.09
C CYS A 773 -15.26 -24.81 -41.30
N LEU A 774 -14.78 -24.82 -42.55
CA LEU A 774 -13.39 -25.15 -42.85
C LEU A 774 -12.54 -23.90 -42.69
N CYS A 775 -11.72 -23.89 -41.65
CA CYS A 775 -10.91 -22.73 -41.33
C CYS A 775 -9.67 -22.63 -42.24
N PRO A 776 -9.34 -21.42 -42.72
CA PRO A 776 -8.10 -21.19 -43.44
C PRO A 776 -6.91 -21.41 -42.51
N SER A 777 -5.74 -21.68 -43.08
CA SER A 777 -4.52 -21.91 -42.31
C SER A 777 -4.24 -20.73 -41.36
N GLY A 778 -4.03 -21.04 -40.08
CA GLY A 778 -3.85 -20.04 -39.02
C GLY A 778 -5.11 -19.67 -38.25
N PHE A 779 -6.29 -20.16 -38.60
CA PHE A 779 -7.52 -19.96 -37.83
C PHE A 779 -8.11 -21.29 -37.35
N ASN A 780 -8.78 -21.26 -36.20
CA ASN A 780 -9.37 -22.42 -35.56
C ASN A 780 -10.67 -22.03 -34.84
N GLY A 781 -11.33 -22.99 -34.20
CA GLY A 781 -12.63 -22.77 -33.56
C GLY A 781 -13.79 -23.20 -34.48
N THR A 782 -14.96 -23.37 -33.88
CA THR A 782 -16.14 -23.94 -34.54
C THR A 782 -16.66 -23.04 -35.68
N TYR A 783 -16.39 -21.74 -35.59
CA TYR A 783 -16.74 -20.72 -36.57
C TYR A 783 -15.50 -20.05 -37.19
N CYS A 784 -14.31 -20.62 -37.01
CA CYS A 784 -13.02 -20.03 -37.40
C CYS A 784 -12.73 -18.68 -36.72
N GLU A 785 -13.31 -18.47 -35.54
CA GLU A 785 -13.23 -17.26 -34.74
C GLU A 785 -11.91 -17.11 -33.98
N LEU A 786 -11.20 -18.22 -33.74
CA LEU A 786 -9.93 -18.21 -33.03
C LEU A 786 -8.80 -17.96 -34.01
N ASP A 787 -8.28 -16.74 -34.01
CA ASP A 787 -7.07 -16.39 -34.74
C ASP A 787 -5.86 -17.02 -34.03
N GLN A 788 -5.34 -18.10 -34.62
CA GLN A 788 -4.13 -18.79 -34.18
C GLN A 788 -2.92 -18.41 -35.04
N ARG A 789 -3.03 -17.34 -35.85
CA ARG A 789 -1.89 -16.86 -36.60
C ARG A 789 -0.84 -16.36 -35.61
N PRO A 790 0.44 -16.58 -35.91
CA PRO A 790 1.51 -16.17 -35.00
C PRO A 790 1.48 -14.67 -34.66
N CYS A 791 0.91 -13.84 -35.54
CA CYS A 791 0.80 -12.38 -35.40
C CYS A 791 -0.64 -11.91 -35.11
N ILE A 792 -1.17 -12.21 -33.92
CA ILE A 792 -2.42 -11.62 -33.43
C ILE A 792 -2.20 -10.17 -32.95
N LEU A 793 -3.30 -9.41 -32.82
CA LEU A 793 -3.27 -8.06 -32.27
C LEU A 793 -2.60 -8.09 -30.89
N HIS A 794 -1.56 -7.26 -30.70
CA HIS A 794 -0.71 -7.21 -29.49
C HIS A 794 0.31 -8.35 -29.28
N THR A 795 0.61 -9.20 -30.28
CA THR A 795 1.75 -10.14 -30.19
C THR A 795 3.09 -9.40 -29.99
N CYS A 796 3.28 -8.29 -30.71
CA CYS A 796 4.43 -7.41 -30.51
C CYS A 796 3.97 -6.15 -29.77
N LEU A 797 4.59 -5.87 -28.63
CA LEU A 797 4.28 -4.74 -27.76
C LEU A 797 4.97 -3.45 -28.25
N TYR A 798 4.50 -2.31 -27.76
CA TYR A 798 5.11 -0.98 -27.96
C TYR A 798 5.46 -0.64 -29.42
N ASP A 799 4.47 -0.74 -30.31
CA ASP A 799 4.59 -0.48 -31.76
C ASP A 799 5.59 -1.39 -32.51
N GLY A 800 5.93 -2.56 -31.96
CA GLY A 800 6.68 -3.60 -32.70
C GLY A 800 5.90 -4.16 -33.90
N GLN A 801 6.57 -4.32 -35.04
CA GLN A 801 5.98 -4.91 -36.24
C GLN A 801 6.11 -6.45 -36.20
N CYS A 802 5.01 -7.17 -36.29
CA CYS A 802 5.02 -8.63 -36.32
C CYS A 802 5.19 -9.17 -37.74
N ASN A 803 6.22 -10.00 -37.97
CA ASN A 803 6.45 -10.70 -39.24
C ASN A 803 6.32 -12.21 -39.06
N GLU A 804 5.49 -12.85 -39.87
CA GLU A 804 5.34 -14.31 -39.87
C GLU A 804 6.55 -15.00 -40.51
N THR A 805 6.97 -16.16 -39.95
CA THR A 805 8.08 -16.97 -40.47
C THR A 805 7.59 -18.35 -40.91
N SER A 806 8.35 -19.00 -41.81
CA SER A 806 7.91 -20.17 -42.59
C SER A 806 7.58 -21.45 -41.79
N ASN A 807 7.72 -21.46 -40.46
CA ASN A 807 7.44 -22.60 -39.58
C ASN A 807 6.28 -22.35 -38.60
N ASN A 808 5.30 -21.52 -38.96
CA ASN A 808 4.15 -21.20 -38.09
C ASN A 808 4.58 -20.48 -36.79
N THR A 809 5.66 -19.72 -36.86
CA THR A 809 6.26 -18.92 -35.79
C THR A 809 6.21 -17.44 -36.19
N PHE A 810 6.26 -16.52 -35.22
CA PHE A 810 6.38 -15.08 -35.49
C PHE A 810 7.76 -14.57 -35.10
N LYS A 811 8.14 -13.45 -35.72
CA LYS A 811 9.28 -12.64 -35.30
C LYS A 811 8.82 -11.20 -35.19
N CYS A 812 8.90 -10.64 -33.99
CA CYS A 812 8.71 -9.21 -33.81
C CYS A 812 9.96 -8.45 -34.28
N THR A 813 9.74 -7.46 -35.12
CA THR A 813 10.69 -6.38 -35.43
C THR A 813 10.37 -5.22 -34.52
N CYS A 814 11.17 -5.06 -33.47
CA CYS A 814 10.93 -4.07 -32.43
C CYS A 814 11.23 -2.66 -32.89
N ALA A 815 10.43 -1.71 -32.42
CA ALA A 815 10.72 -0.28 -32.58
C ALA A 815 12.03 0.07 -31.88
N ASP A 816 12.72 1.10 -32.37
CA ASP A 816 14.01 1.52 -31.82
C ASP A 816 13.93 1.67 -30.29
N GLY A 817 14.88 1.07 -29.57
CA GLY A 817 14.93 1.09 -28.10
C GLY A 817 14.18 -0.05 -27.40
N TRP A 818 13.55 -0.97 -28.14
CA TRP A 818 12.90 -2.18 -27.61
C TRP A 818 13.51 -3.47 -28.19
N ASP A 819 13.50 -4.52 -27.40
CA ASP A 819 14.08 -5.84 -27.65
C ASP A 819 13.22 -6.92 -26.97
N GLY A 820 13.57 -8.19 -27.14
CA GLY A 820 12.78 -9.32 -26.66
C GLY A 820 11.89 -9.91 -27.74
N MET A 821 11.37 -11.10 -27.49
CA MET A 821 10.65 -11.89 -28.50
C MET A 821 9.36 -11.21 -28.96
N ASN A 822 8.75 -10.44 -28.05
CA ASN A 822 7.52 -9.67 -28.22
C ASN A 822 7.76 -8.15 -28.09
N CYS A 823 9.02 -7.68 -28.15
CA CYS A 823 9.39 -6.28 -27.88
C CYS A 823 9.01 -5.80 -26.48
N GLU A 824 8.94 -6.73 -25.53
CA GLU A 824 8.55 -6.49 -24.15
C GLU A 824 9.66 -5.87 -23.30
N SER A 825 10.91 -5.98 -23.78
CA SER A 825 12.09 -5.53 -23.05
C SER A 825 12.61 -4.24 -23.67
N MET A 826 13.07 -3.29 -22.86
CA MET A 826 13.78 -2.13 -23.40
C MET A 826 15.22 -2.55 -23.73
N VAL A 827 15.75 -2.13 -24.89
CA VAL A 827 17.15 -2.41 -25.28
C VAL A 827 18.05 -1.84 -24.18
N ASN A 828 18.69 -2.73 -23.41
CA ASN A 828 19.63 -2.32 -22.39
C ASN A 828 21.00 -2.03 -23.03
N LEU A 829 21.18 -0.80 -23.50
CA LEU A 829 22.45 -0.37 -24.12
C LEU A 829 23.66 -0.48 -23.16
N CYS A 830 23.44 -0.72 -21.87
CA CYS A 830 24.49 -0.99 -20.88
C CYS A 830 25.08 -2.41 -20.93
N ASP A 831 24.47 -3.37 -21.62
CA ASP A 831 24.97 -4.77 -21.68
C ASP A 831 26.30 -4.89 -22.43
N SER A 832 26.56 -3.97 -23.37
CA SER A 832 27.86 -3.86 -24.04
C SER A 832 28.99 -3.31 -23.15
N SER A 833 28.69 -3.07 -21.86
CA SER A 833 29.59 -2.45 -20.89
C SER A 833 30.26 -1.18 -21.42
N PRO A 834 29.48 -0.20 -21.92
CA PRO A 834 30.05 0.95 -22.61
C PRO A 834 30.77 1.92 -21.68
N CYS A 835 30.51 1.89 -20.37
CA CYS A 835 31.15 2.76 -19.38
C CYS A 835 32.49 2.18 -18.91
N MET A 836 33.56 2.94 -19.08
CA MET A 836 34.91 2.58 -18.66
C MET A 836 35.19 3.01 -17.21
N ASN A 837 36.30 2.53 -16.64
CA ASN A 837 36.80 2.91 -15.29
C ASN A 837 35.76 2.73 -14.16
N ASN A 838 35.03 1.62 -14.19
CA ASN A 838 33.95 1.30 -13.24
C ASN A 838 32.81 2.34 -13.21
N GLY A 839 32.61 3.12 -14.27
CA GLY A 839 31.43 3.99 -14.37
C GLY A 839 30.13 3.18 -14.31
N VAL A 840 29.16 3.64 -13.52
CA VAL A 840 27.85 3.01 -13.42
C VAL A 840 27.04 3.37 -14.65
N CYS A 841 26.76 2.40 -15.51
CA CYS A 841 25.92 2.59 -16.68
C CYS A 841 24.46 2.65 -16.27
N GLN A 842 23.75 3.66 -16.74
CA GLN A 842 22.33 3.82 -16.52
C GLN A 842 21.62 3.93 -17.88
N PRO A 843 20.79 2.94 -18.27
CA PRO A 843 20.07 2.99 -19.54
C PRO A 843 18.98 4.06 -19.49
N THR A 844 18.72 4.69 -20.64
CA THR A 844 17.67 5.70 -20.87
C THR A 844 16.90 5.32 -22.15
N VAL A 845 15.73 5.93 -22.39
CA VAL A 845 14.97 5.67 -23.62
C VAL A 845 15.82 6.07 -24.84
N LEU A 846 16.26 5.08 -25.63
CA LEU A 846 17.13 5.18 -26.82
C LEU A 846 18.62 5.53 -26.61
N ASN A 847 19.13 5.62 -25.37
CA ASN A 847 20.54 5.96 -25.10
C ASN A 847 21.00 5.41 -23.73
N TYR A 848 22.25 5.62 -23.36
CA TYR A 848 22.73 5.34 -22.00
C TYR A 848 23.56 6.49 -21.46
N THR A 849 23.58 6.63 -20.15
CA THR A 849 24.42 7.60 -19.44
C THR A 849 25.37 6.86 -18.51
N CYS A 850 26.66 7.17 -18.60
CA CYS A 850 27.67 6.67 -17.67
C CYS A 850 27.85 7.64 -16.52
N LYS A 851 27.58 7.18 -15.30
CA LYS A 851 27.91 7.93 -14.09
C LYS A 851 29.30 7.52 -13.61
N CYS A 852 30.27 8.41 -13.77
CA CYS A 852 31.65 8.12 -13.43
C CYS A 852 31.85 8.02 -11.91
N LEU A 853 32.54 6.97 -11.46
CA LEU A 853 32.77 6.75 -10.05
C LEU A 853 33.88 7.69 -9.56
N GLY A 854 33.50 8.61 -8.67
CA GLY A 854 34.35 9.72 -8.22
C GLY A 854 34.31 10.88 -9.21
N ASP A 855 33.30 11.74 -9.07
CA ASP A 855 32.95 12.87 -9.97
C ASP A 855 34.11 13.85 -10.29
N ASN A 856 35.29 13.68 -9.69
CA ASN A 856 36.47 14.53 -9.85
C ASN A 856 37.69 13.86 -10.51
N PHE A 857 37.67 12.54 -10.77
CA PHE A 857 38.85 11.82 -11.31
C PHE A 857 38.66 11.31 -12.74
N TYR A 858 37.45 10.92 -13.10
CA TYR A 858 37.09 10.43 -14.43
C TYR A 858 35.90 11.22 -14.97
N SER A 859 35.98 11.59 -16.24
CA SER A 859 34.95 12.34 -16.96
C SER A 859 34.86 11.85 -18.41
N GLY A 860 34.00 12.46 -19.23
CA GLY A 860 33.70 11.98 -20.58
C GLY A 860 32.40 11.18 -20.66
N ARG A 861 31.91 10.92 -21.87
CA ARG A 861 30.59 10.32 -22.10
C ARG A 861 30.53 8.87 -21.60
N HIS A 862 31.67 8.19 -21.63
CA HIS A 862 31.87 6.81 -21.22
C HIS A 862 32.86 6.69 -20.05
N CYS A 863 33.13 7.78 -19.32
CA CYS A 863 34.13 7.82 -18.23
C CYS A 863 35.56 7.47 -18.68
N GLU A 864 35.86 7.69 -19.96
CA GLU A 864 37.13 7.39 -20.62
C GLU A 864 38.21 8.44 -20.36
N ILE A 865 37.83 9.65 -19.94
CA ILE A 865 38.74 10.77 -19.73
C ILE A 865 39.21 10.78 -18.29
N GLN A 866 40.43 10.32 -18.05
CA GLN A 866 41.09 10.52 -16.77
C GLN A 866 41.56 11.97 -16.66
N SER A 867 40.96 12.75 -15.76
CA SER A 867 41.31 14.15 -15.56
C SER A 867 42.64 14.27 -14.83
N LYS A 868 43.75 14.30 -15.58
CA LYS A 868 45.04 14.80 -15.08
C LYS A 868 45.09 16.31 -15.28
N LYS A 869 44.85 17.07 -14.22
CA LYS A 869 45.30 18.47 -14.17
C LYS A 869 45.46 18.89 -12.72
N ILE A 870 46.70 19.04 -12.24
CA ILE A 870 47.45 20.31 -12.29
C ILE A 870 46.48 21.48 -12.04
N ILE A 871 46.27 21.77 -10.76
CA ILE A 871 45.59 22.96 -10.27
C ILE A 871 46.54 24.14 -10.51
N ILE A 872 46.28 24.94 -11.55
CA ILE A 872 46.82 26.30 -11.67
C ILE A 872 45.90 27.22 -10.86
N TYR A 873 46.52 28.03 -10.01
CA TYR A 873 45.94 28.81 -8.91
C TYR A 873 44.64 29.57 -9.21
N GLY A 874 43.64 29.28 -8.37
CA GLY A 874 42.63 30.21 -7.86
C GLY A 874 41.59 30.70 -8.87
N THR A 875 40.46 31.16 -8.38
CA THR A 875 39.94 32.39 -9.00
C THR A 875 40.07 33.56 -8.04
N ILE A 876 40.25 33.32 -6.76
CA ILE A 876 39.17 33.57 -5.81
C ILE A 876 39.63 32.85 -4.53
N SER A 877 39.71 33.64 -3.47
CA SER A 877 40.31 33.37 -2.16
C SER A 877 39.44 32.40 -1.34
N LYS A 878 39.95 31.41 -0.61
CA LYS A 878 40.83 31.50 0.58
C LYS A 878 41.54 30.16 0.86
N SER A 879 42.89 30.08 0.85
CA SER A 879 43.62 28.89 1.35
C SER A 879 45.13 29.06 1.68
N SER A 880 45.64 30.27 1.96
CA SER A 880 47.08 30.45 2.28
C SER A 880 47.46 30.07 3.72
N SER A 881 46.55 30.22 4.69
CA SER A 881 46.84 29.87 6.09
C SER A 881 46.88 28.36 6.32
N TYR A 882 46.08 27.59 5.59
CA TYR A 882 45.96 26.14 5.81
C TYR A 882 47.18 25.37 5.29
N ILE A 883 47.73 25.78 4.14
CA ILE A 883 48.94 25.14 3.56
C ILE A 883 50.19 25.48 4.38
N ALA A 884 50.30 26.69 4.94
CA ALA A 884 51.41 27.04 5.82
C ALA A 884 51.37 26.23 7.13
N ILE A 885 50.18 26.00 7.69
CA ILE A 885 50.00 25.17 8.89
C ILE A 885 50.30 23.70 8.57
N LEU A 886 49.80 23.17 7.45
CA LEU A 886 50.06 21.77 7.06
C LEU A 886 51.54 21.52 6.73
N ALA A 887 52.23 22.49 6.11
CA ALA A 887 53.66 22.39 5.85
C ALA A 887 54.48 22.48 7.15
N MET A 888 54.10 23.36 8.09
CA MET A 888 54.76 23.45 9.40
C MET A 888 54.52 22.18 10.24
N THR A 889 53.32 21.60 10.21
CA THR A 889 53.06 20.35 10.94
C THR A 889 53.79 19.15 10.34
N ILE A 890 53.87 19.04 9.01
CA ILE A 890 54.66 17.98 8.36
C ILE A 890 56.16 18.14 8.64
N ILE A 891 56.70 19.36 8.65
CA ILE A 891 58.11 19.62 9.00
C ILE A 891 58.38 19.27 10.48
N ILE A 892 57.47 19.63 11.39
CA ILE A 892 57.60 19.30 12.82
C ILE A 892 57.53 17.77 13.02
N ILE A 893 56.59 17.08 12.37
CA ILE A 893 56.46 15.62 12.47
C ILE A 893 57.70 14.92 11.90
N SER A 894 58.26 15.41 10.78
CA SER A 894 59.49 14.84 10.20
C SER A 894 60.74 15.12 11.03
N VAL A 895 60.84 16.26 11.73
CA VAL A 895 61.95 16.54 12.67
C VAL A 895 61.82 15.68 13.93
N VAL A 896 60.62 15.56 14.50
CA VAL A 896 60.38 14.75 15.70
C VAL A 896 60.63 13.27 15.42
N THR A 897 60.22 12.76 14.26
CA THR A 897 60.51 11.37 13.87
C THR A 897 62.00 11.13 13.62
N MET A 898 62.73 12.09 13.05
CA MET A 898 64.20 12.03 12.93
C MET A 898 64.90 12.01 14.29
N ASP A 899 64.45 12.81 15.26
CA ASP A 899 65.02 12.83 16.61
C ASP A 899 64.68 11.57 17.41
N ILE A 900 63.46 11.02 17.29
CA ILE A 900 63.09 9.73 17.92
C ILE A 900 63.94 8.58 17.36
N LEU A 901 64.12 8.51 16.03
CA LEU A 901 64.96 7.47 15.42
C LEU A 901 66.42 7.54 15.89
N LYS A 902 66.92 8.75 16.13
CA LYS A 902 68.30 8.98 16.57
C LYS A 902 68.51 8.72 18.06
N TYR A 903 67.59 9.15 18.94
CA TYR A 903 67.77 9.04 20.39
C TYR A 903 67.20 7.77 21.01
N CYS A 904 66.19 7.15 20.40
CA CYS A 904 65.58 5.93 20.93
C CYS A 904 66.13 4.64 20.28
N PHE A 905 66.62 4.73 19.04
CA PHE A 905 67.03 3.55 18.26
C PHE A 905 68.47 3.62 17.72
N ASP A 906 69.20 4.71 17.94
CA ASP A 906 70.58 4.96 17.46
C ASP A 906 70.75 4.79 15.94
N ILE A 907 69.69 5.09 15.19
CA ILE A 907 69.67 5.05 13.72
C ILE A 907 69.80 6.51 13.23
N ASP A 908 70.95 6.89 12.66
CA ASP A 908 71.13 8.18 11.97
C ASP A 908 70.92 8.01 10.44
N PRO A 909 69.71 8.25 9.93
CA PRO A 909 69.38 8.07 8.52
C PRO A 909 70.12 9.05 7.58
N VAL A 910 70.75 10.11 8.11
CA VAL A 910 71.44 11.14 7.32
C VAL A 910 72.97 10.94 7.32
N HIS A 911 73.50 9.97 8.07
CA HIS A 911 74.94 9.71 8.18
C HIS A 911 75.61 9.46 6.82
N LYS A 912 74.98 8.64 5.96
CA LYS A 912 75.51 8.24 4.64
C LYS A 912 75.55 9.41 3.64
N GLU A 913 74.61 10.34 3.75
CA GLU A 913 74.53 11.50 2.87
C GLU A 913 75.45 12.65 3.33
N ARG A 914 75.64 12.83 4.65
CA ARG A 914 76.68 13.73 5.20
C ARG A 914 78.08 13.32 4.79
N GLU A 915 78.38 12.02 4.77
CA GLU A 915 79.63 11.44 4.24
C GLU A 915 79.82 11.80 2.75
N ARG A 916 78.77 11.65 1.93
CA ARG A 916 78.80 12.03 0.50
C ARG A 916 79.07 13.52 0.29
N ILE A 917 78.39 14.40 1.04
CA ILE A 917 78.59 15.86 0.92
C ILE A 917 79.99 16.27 1.40
N ARG A 918 80.52 15.66 2.47
CA ARG A 918 81.90 15.91 2.93
C ARG A 918 82.94 15.46 1.90
N ARG A 919 82.73 14.32 1.24
CA ARG A 919 83.61 13.86 0.14
C ARG A 919 83.51 14.79 -1.09
N ALA A 920 82.32 15.25 -1.45
CA ALA A 920 82.12 16.20 -2.55
C ALA A 920 82.77 17.57 -2.28
N LYS A 921 82.69 18.10 -1.05
CA LYS A 921 83.38 19.34 -0.65
C LYS A 921 84.91 19.21 -0.67
N ARG A 922 85.47 18.06 -0.26
CA ARG A 922 86.93 17.79 -0.36
C ARG A 922 87.42 17.73 -1.81
N ILE A 923 86.61 17.21 -2.74
CA ILE A 923 86.92 17.17 -4.17
C ILE A 923 86.82 18.57 -4.81
N LYS A 924 85.83 19.38 -4.42
CA LYS A 924 85.65 20.75 -4.92
C LYS A 924 86.76 21.70 -4.44
N ASN A 925 87.24 21.52 -3.20
CA ASN A 925 88.37 22.31 -2.66
C ASN A 925 89.74 21.91 -3.24
N ARG A 926 89.90 20.70 -3.82
CA ARG A 926 91.11 20.33 -4.60
C ARG A 926 91.12 20.87 -6.04
N LYS A 927 90.00 21.40 -6.55
CA LYS A 927 89.85 21.93 -7.92
C LYS A 927 89.73 23.46 -8.01
N ARG A 928 90.02 24.21 -6.93
CA ARG A 928 90.19 25.67 -7.03
C ARG A 928 91.56 25.97 -7.64
N ARG A 929 91.58 26.29 -8.94
CA ARG A 929 92.73 26.91 -9.60
C ARG A 929 93.09 28.20 -8.86
N VAL A 930 94.35 28.30 -8.43
CA VAL A 930 94.98 29.57 -8.07
C VAL A 930 95.06 30.38 -9.36
N ILE A 931 94.23 31.41 -9.49
CA ILE A 931 94.43 32.44 -10.52
C ILE A 931 95.12 33.61 -9.84
N GLN A 932 96.28 33.95 -10.41
CA GLN A 932 97.19 35.03 -10.06
C GLN A 932 96.46 36.34 -9.74
N ARG A 933 96.90 36.98 -8.64
CA ARG A 933 96.78 38.42 -8.43
C ARG A 933 97.53 39.13 -9.56
N CYS A 934 96.81 39.78 -10.47
CA CYS A 934 97.38 40.91 -11.21
C CYS A 934 97.28 42.15 -10.31
N VAL A 935 98.44 42.68 -9.97
CA VAL A 935 98.63 43.99 -9.33
C VAL A 935 98.64 45.02 -10.46
N TYR A 936 97.85 46.08 -10.35
CA TYR A 936 98.16 47.34 -11.03
C TYR A 936 98.19 48.44 -10.00
N VAL A 937 99.37 49.07 -9.89
CA VAL A 937 99.68 50.21 -9.06
C VAL A 937 99.40 51.49 -9.85
N ASN A 938 98.88 52.49 -9.13
CA ASN A 938 98.73 53.94 -9.34
C ASN A 938 99.67 54.60 -10.38
N VAL A 939 99.39 55.78 -10.96
CA VAL A 939 99.35 57.12 -10.29
C VAL A 939 98.74 58.19 -11.22
N SER A 940 98.41 59.32 -10.59
CA SER A 940 97.54 60.45 -10.80
C SER A 940 97.96 61.61 -11.75
N THR A 941 96.92 62.39 -12.08
CA THR A 941 96.82 63.86 -12.31
C THR A 941 97.42 64.48 -13.57
N THR A 942 96.64 65.35 -14.23
CA THR A 942 97.05 66.43 -15.16
C THR A 942 98.57 66.65 -15.18
N THR A 943 99.30 66.24 -16.23
CA THR A 943 99.42 66.97 -17.49
C THR A 943 100.07 66.10 -18.59
N ILE A 944 99.57 66.27 -19.83
CA ILE A 944 100.26 66.14 -21.14
C ILE A 944 100.43 64.73 -21.78
N GLU A 945 99.92 64.68 -23.03
CA GLU A 945 100.29 63.88 -24.23
C GLU A 945 99.93 62.39 -24.44
N GLN A 946 99.23 62.19 -25.59
CA GLN A 946 99.41 61.15 -26.62
C GLN A 946 99.12 59.69 -26.26
N THR A 947 98.73 58.76 -27.13
CA THR A 947 98.13 58.68 -28.48
C THR A 947 97.90 57.16 -28.65
N ILE A 948 96.71 56.78 -29.14
CA ILE A 948 96.38 55.64 -30.03
C ILE A 948 97.38 54.46 -30.08
N ASN A 949 96.96 53.28 -29.60
CA ASN A 949 96.55 52.10 -30.41
C ASN A 949 96.13 50.94 -29.50
#